data_AF-A0A0L0DBC8-F1
#
_entry.id   AF-A0A0L0DBC8-F1
#
_cell.length_a   1.000
_cell.length_b   1.000
_cell.length_c   1.000
_cell.angle_alpha   90.00
_cell.angle_beta   90.00
_cell.angle_gamma   90.00
#
_symmetry.space_group_name_H-M   'P 1'
#
loop_
_entity.id
_entity.type
_entity.pdbx_description
1 polymer ?
#
loop_
_entity_poly.entity_id
_entity_poly.type
_entity_poly.pdbx_seq_one_letter_code
_entity_poly.pdbx_strand_id
1 'polypeptide(L)'
;MALVPTRSVSPTPRQVAKGDQGDATSSAGRSSQTEMGVGGDSGGSSSQERQSAGSMAREVAEAKAAQVAAKASLLMYEGVGEMPKPQKFVTPPSDSLICPIHLGLFVEPAIARCGHTFCRECILESLDHMAQCPVDAQPLEKDMLVPNLAVKGQINDLIVFCPYGLKQADNADDLGLDDQWVVDELGCSARLRIGDLAAHERECEFRPVVCPNSVKCGLLRAAALEAHLETCGRIGCPNAVIGCDFESTIAGVEEHLPGCKFEAMKDVMAATNAQFTELKDMLVLKDREIALLTQTVLDLSHKLENLAGNIEHKLDIYDQTICKMHISIEDTRRQVGHSLDEITMVKQRIGSEADTQIYPHLYRCKGTVSGHSGPVWTLAATETLLFSGSSDETIRVWSLATYQCLHTLEGHNGIVHALVVYHGVDGDMLISGSSDCTIRVWDVTSFECVRTIDTNENVCTLAVHNNLLFAGTLKQILVHDLETFEIVHELKDHNHWVRAMTIHENVLYAGSYNTIKAWDLTDFTCKATIQCSDGSVYSLAVTGPYLVSGTFENRVQVFERTSHELVHSLQGHIGTVYAVIAVPGYVFSGSYDNTVKVWNIKTWQCVQTLVRHTSSVDALIFAHNKLFSGSADNSIKVWQ
;
A
#
# COMPACT_ATOMS: atom_id res chain seq x y z
N MET A 1 -1.40 -12.74 31.12
CA MET A 1 -0.38 -11.90 31.77
C MET A 1 0.65 -11.57 30.69
N ALA A 2 0.74 -10.30 30.23
CA ALA A 2 1.54 -9.85 29.08
C ALA A 2 1.17 -10.52 27.72
N LEU A 3 1.47 -9.99 26.53
CA LEU A 3 1.71 -8.61 26.03
C LEU A 3 1.47 -8.60 24.49
N VAL A 4 1.05 -7.46 23.93
CA VAL A 4 0.99 -7.12 22.47
C VAL A 4 2.42 -6.76 22.00
N PRO A 5 2.95 -7.04 20.75
CA PRO A 5 2.47 -6.60 19.41
C PRO A 5 2.63 -7.70 18.30
N THR A 6 2.66 -7.52 16.95
CA THR A 6 2.80 -6.40 15.97
C THR A 6 2.19 -6.89 14.61
N ARG A 7 1.34 -6.17 13.85
CA ARG A 7 1.54 -5.04 12.89
C ARG A 7 2.03 -5.43 11.47
N SER A 8 1.56 -4.67 10.46
CA SER A 8 2.02 -4.52 9.05
C SER A 8 1.44 -5.51 8.00
N VAL A 9 1.19 -5.14 6.73
CA VAL A 9 1.11 -3.82 6.04
C VAL A 9 0.26 -3.96 4.74
N SER A 10 -0.29 -2.86 4.22
CA SER A 10 -1.02 -2.74 2.93
C SER A 10 -0.02 -2.51 1.74
N PRO A 11 -0.26 -1.81 0.60
CA PRO A 11 -1.48 -1.35 -0.09
C PRO A 11 -1.45 -1.61 -1.64
N THR A 12 -2.22 -0.84 -2.42
CA THR A 12 -2.08 -0.36 -3.84
C THR A 12 -3.30 -0.64 -4.74
N PRO A 13 -3.47 0.02 -5.92
CA PRO A 13 -3.32 1.46 -6.20
C PRO A 13 -4.50 2.06 -7.00
N ARG A 14 -4.41 3.35 -7.38
CA ARG A 14 -5.26 4.01 -8.39
C ARG A 14 -4.35 4.52 -9.52
N GLN A 15 -4.77 4.38 -10.79
CA GLN A 15 -4.10 4.98 -11.96
C GLN A 15 -4.66 6.39 -12.27
N VAL A 16 -3.90 7.21 -13.03
CA VAL A 16 -4.21 7.61 -14.43
C VAL A 16 -3.10 8.52 -15.03
N ALA A 17 -2.49 8.01 -16.11
CA ALA A 17 -1.96 8.62 -17.34
C ALA A 17 -1.37 10.07 -17.45
N LYS A 18 -0.12 10.09 -17.94
CA LYS A 18 0.44 10.76 -19.16
C LYS A 18 0.55 12.31 -19.27
N GLY A 19 1.78 12.73 -19.60
CA GLY A 19 2.17 13.99 -20.24
C GLY A 19 3.59 13.82 -20.83
N ASP A 20 3.91 14.46 -21.96
CA ASP A 20 4.94 13.98 -22.91
C ASP A 20 6.11 14.97 -23.17
N GLN A 21 7.27 14.43 -23.59
CA GLN A 21 8.39 15.06 -24.34
C GLN A 21 9.32 16.13 -23.71
N GLY A 22 10.63 16.02 -24.05
CA GLY A 22 11.62 17.10 -23.90
C GLY A 22 13.10 16.68 -23.89
N ASP A 23 13.68 16.33 -25.05
CA ASP A 23 15.14 16.08 -25.19
C ASP A 23 16.00 17.34 -24.92
N ALA A 24 17.20 17.18 -24.34
CA ALA A 24 18.47 17.33 -25.08
C ALA A 24 19.73 17.58 -24.22
N THR A 25 20.69 16.66 -24.37
CA THR A 25 22.16 16.88 -24.44
C THR A 25 22.98 17.37 -23.23
N SER A 26 24.10 16.66 -23.05
CA SER A 26 25.12 16.80 -22.03
C SER A 26 26.43 17.41 -22.56
N SER A 27 27.29 17.85 -21.63
CA SER A 27 28.78 17.79 -21.59
C SER A 27 29.36 19.08 -20.98
N ALA A 28 30.00 19.06 -19.80
CA ALA A 28 31.38 18.61 -19.56
C ALA A 28 32.39 19.32 -20.49
N GLY A 29 33.34 20.16 -20.04
CA GLY A 29 33.86 20.42 -18.69
C GLY A 29 35.36 20.16 -18.64
N ARG A 30 36.17 21.08 -18.07
CA ARG A 30 37.55 20.80 -17.60
C ARG A 30 38.11 21.92 -16.73
N SER A 31 39.04 21.52 -15.86
CA SER A 31 39.64 22.29 -14.77
C SER A 31 41.17 22.38 -14.93
N SER A 32 41.86 22.87 -13.87
CA SER A 32 43.32 22.87 -13.60
C SER A 32 44.10 24.07 -14.18
N GLN A 33 45.10 24.69 -13.55
CA GLN A 33 45.63 24.75 -12.17
C GLN A 33 46.83 25.72 -12.22
N THR A 34 46.99 26.57 -11.19
CA THR A 34 48.24 27.02 -10.51
C THR A 34 49.54 27.36 -11.29
N GLU A 35 50.17 28.50 -10.92
CA GLU A 35 51.45 28.47 -10.18
C GLU A 35 51.82 29.83 -9.53
N MET A 36 52.85 29.82 -8.66
CA MET A 36 53.26 30.93 -7.78
C MET A 36 54.37 31.82 -8.36
N GLY A 37 54.52 33.04 -7.82
CA GLY A 37 55.72 33.88 -8.00
C GLY A 37 56.00 34.72 -6.75
N VAL A 38 57.24 34.69 -6.27
CA VAL A 38 57.70 35.41 -5.06
C VAL A 38 58.60 36.59 -5.45
N GLY A 39 58.40 37.74 -4.82
CA GLY A 39 59.32 38.89 -4.86
C GLY A 39 58.93 39.86 -3.75
N GLY A 40 59.85 40.19 -2.85
CA GLY A 40 59.59 41.09 -1.73
C GLY A 40 60.30 42.43 -1.89
N ASP A 41 59.91 43.41 -1.09
CA ASP A 41 60.80 44.50 -0.70
C ASP A 41 60.38 45.13 0.64
N SER A 42 61.27 45.92 1.24
CA SER A 42 61.19 46.32 2.66
C SER A 42 61.02 47.83 2.90
N GLY A 43 60.28 48.19 3.95
CA GLY A 43 60.35 49.51 4.62
C GLY A 43 59.04 50.31 4.63
N GLY A 44 58.59 50.75 5.83
CA GLY A 44 57.43 51.65 5.94
C GLY A 44 56.64 51.67 7.25
N SER A 45 57.24 51.37 8.41
CA SER A 45 56.53 51.30 9.69
C SER A 45 56.33 52.67 10.36
N SER A 46 55.26 53.41 10.03
CA SER A 46 54.71 54.51 10.87
C SER A 46 53.33 55.07 10.50
N SER A 47 52.50 54.37 9.71
CA SER A 47 51.20 54.90 9.23
C SER A 47 49.97 53.98 9.38
N GLN A 48 50.13 52.70 9.73
CA GLN A 48 49.01 51.74 9.76
C GLN A 48 48.12 51.79 11.01
N GLU A 49 48.60 52.27 12.15
CA GLU A 49 47.82 52.28 13.41
C GLU A 49 46.61 53.24 13.41
N ARG A 50 46.53 54.16 12.44
CA ARG A 50 45.35 55.02 12.24
C ARG A 50 44.33 54.46 11.24
N GLN A 51 44.66 53.40 10.50
CA GLN A 51 43.72 52.74 9.58
C GLN A 51 43.06 51.49 10.18
N SER A 52 43.69 50.84 11.16
CA SER A 52 43.12 49.67 11.86
C SER A 52 41.96 50.02 12.80
N ALA A 53 42.00 51.18 13.47
CA ALA A 53 40.97 51.59 14.43
C ALA A 53 39.59 51.80 13.77
N GLY A 54 39.54 52.47 12.62
CA GLY A 54 38.30 52.67 11.85
C GLY A 54 37.75 51.38 11.22
N SER A 55 38.59 50.36 11.03
CA SER A 55 38.17 49.02 10.59
C SER A 55 37.39 48.30 11.70
N MET A 56 37.94 48.25 12.91
CA MET A 56 37.29 47.59 14.06
C MET A 56 35.96 48.24 14.44
N ALA A 57 35.84 49.58 14.37
CA ALA A 57 34.57 50.25 14.61
C ALA A 57 33.47 49.85 13.60
N ARG A 58 33.85 49.58 12.35
CA ARG A 58 32.95 49.14 11.28
C ARG A 58 32.51 47.69 11.47
N GLU A 59 33.46 46.77 11.69
CA GLU A 59 33.19 45.35 11.93
C GLU A 59 32.33 45.11 13.18
N VAL A 60 32.54 45.90 14.25
CA VAL A 60 31.72 45.79 15.47
C VAL A 60 30.31 46.36 15.27
N ALA A 61 30.14 47.40 14.44
CA ALA A 61 28.82 47.89 14.06
C ALA A 61 28.05 46.84 13.24
N GLU A 62 28.70 46.16 12.30
CA GLU A 62 28.13 45.07 11.51
C GLU A 62 27.78 43.84 12.37
N ALA A 63 28.65 43.46 13.31
CA ALA A 63 28.40 42.33 14.22
C ALA A 63 27.22 42.60 15.18
N LYS A 64 27.10 43.82 15.72
CA LYS A 64 25.90 44.25 16.47
C LYS A 64 24.68 44.30 15.56
N ALA A 65 24.83 44.74 14.32
CA ALA A 65 23.71 44.85 13.39
C ALA A 65 23.05 43.49 13.13
N ALA A 66 23.86 42.44 12.93
CA ALA A 66 23.38 41.07 12.81
C ALA A 66 22.66 40.58 14.10
N GLN A 67 23.18 40.94 15.29
CA GLN A 67 22.63 40.50 16.57
C GLN A 67 21.31 41.21 16.94
N VAL A 68 21.18 42.50 16.59
CA VAL A 68 19.93 43.27 16.75
C VAL A 68 18.90 42.88 15.69
N ALA A 69 19.31 42.61 14.45
CA ALA A 69 18.42 42.07 13.41
C ALA A 69 17.81 40.72 13.83
N ALA A 70 18.61 39.80 14.36
CA ALA A 70 18.12 38.52 14.88
C ALA A 70 17.11 38.70 16.04
N LYS A 71 17.35 39.66 16.94
CA LYS A 71 16.46 39.94 18.08
C LYS A 71 15.17 40.68 17.66
N ALA A 72 15.23 41.52 16.63
CA ALA A 72 14.07 42.15 16.02
C ALA A 72 13.21 41.15 15.23
N SER A 73 13.83 40.15 14.58
CA SER A 73 13.12 39.03 13.96
C SER A 73 12.37 38.16 14.98
N LEU A 74 12.91 37.99 16.20
CA LEU A 74 12.24 37.28 17.29
C LEU A 74 11.02 38.06 17.83
N LEU A 75 11.18 39.36 18.06
CA LEU A 75 10.12 40.24 18.59
C LEU A 75 8.96 40.48 17.60
N MET A 76 9.13 40.16 16.32
CA MET A 76 8.05 40.17 15.32
C MET A 76 7.22 38.88 15.31
N TYR A 77 7.65 37.82 16.01
CA TYR A 77 6.99 36.51 16.02
C TYR A 77 6.36 36.12 17.37
N GLU A 78 6.69 36.81 18.46
CA GLU A 78 6.11 36.56 19.78
C GLU A 78 5.10 37.66 20.18
N GLY A 79 3.83 37.51 19.77
CA GLY A 79 2.72 38.16 20.49
C GLY A 79 1.71 39.02 19.72
N VAL A 80 1.36 38.69 18.46
CA VAL A 80 0.08 39.09 17.87
C VAL A 80 -0.50 37.89 17.12
N GLY A 81 -1.78 37.56 17.30
CA GLY A 81 -2.44 36.54 16.49
C GLY A 81 -2.44 36.95 15.02
N GLU A 82 -2.30 36.00 14.11
CA GLU A 82 -2.08 36.25 12.68
C GLU A 82 -3.14 37.20 12.09
N MET A 83 -2.74 38.45 11.86
CA MET A 83 -3.51 39.32 10.96
C MET A 83 -3.19 38.90 9.53
N PRO A 84 -4.20 38.70 8.65
CA PRO A 84 -3.97 38.27 7.29
C PRO A 84 -3.09 39.28 6.55
N LYS A 85 -2.02 38.80 5.90
CA LYS A 85 -1.13 39.66 5.11
C LYS A 85 -1.93 40.36 3.99
N PRO A 86 -1.61 41.62 3.66
CA PRO A 86 -2.27 42.32 2.55
C PRO A 86 -1.98 41.59 1.22
N GLN A 87 -3.05 41.21 0.52
CA GLN A 87 -2.98 40.42 -0.70
C GLN A 87 -3.92 41.03 -1.75
N LYS A 88 -3.41 41.22 -2.97
CA LYS A 88 -4.21 41.57 -4.15
C LYS A 88 -3.75 40.77 -5.35
N PHE A 89 -4.71 40.18 -6.05
CA PHE A 89 -4.46 39.40 -7.26
C PHE A 89 -4.31 40.31 -8.49
N VAL A 90 -3.46 39.92 -9.44
CA VAL A 90 -3.35 40.56 -10.76
C VAL A 90 -4.52 40.17 -11.65
N THR A 91 -5.03 38.94 -11.48
CA THR A 91 -6.22 38.39 -12.13
C THR A 91 -6.99 37.62 -11.06
N PRO A 92 -8.31 37.81 -10.90
CA PRO A 92 -9.07 37.12 -9.86
C PRO A 92 -8.97 35.59 -10.04
N PRO A 93 -8.89 34.81 -8.94
CA PRO A 93 -8.86 33.36 -9.00
C PRO A 93 -10.18 32.80 -9.55
N SER A 94 -10.12 31.63 -10.20
CA SER A 94 -11.32 30.94 -10.66
C SER A 94 -12.04 30.25 -9.52
N ASP A 95 -13.38 30.17 -9.59
CA ASP A 95 -14.24 29.51 -8.60
C ASP A 95 -13.81 28.08 -8.25
N SER A 96 -13.16 27.38 -9.19
CA SER A 96 -12.60 26.04 -9.01
C SER A 96 -11.44 25.95 -8.01
N LEU A 97 -10.88 27.07 -7.57
CA LEU A 97 -9.81 27.16 -6.55
C LEU A 97 -10.33 27.65 -5.19
N ILE A 98 -11.66 27.82 -5.05
CA ILE A 98 -12.31 28.29 -3.84
C ILE A 98 -12.86 27.10 -3.04
N CYS A 99 -12.62 27.11 -1.73
CA CYS A 99 -13.09 26.09 -0.81
C CYS A 99 -14.61 26.23 -0.54
N PRO A 100 -15.41 25.16 -0.71
CA PRO A 100 -16.86 25.20 -0.47
C PRO A 100 -17.27 25.52 0.97
N ILE A 101 -16.37 25.40 1.95
CA ILE A 101 -16.67 25.56 3.38
C ILE A 101 -16.48 27.01 3.85
N HIS A 102 -15.31 27.60 3.59
CA HIS A 102 -14.96 28.95 4.05
C HIS A 102 -14.94 30.01 2.94
N LEU A 103 -15.29 29.63 1.70
CA LEU A 103 -15.47 30.51 0.55
C LEU A 103 -14.27 31.40 0.19
N GLY A 104 -13.05 30.96 0.53
CA GLY A 104 -11.79 31.55 0.08
C GLY A 104 -10.90 30.52 -0.62
N LEU A 105 -9.70 30.92 -1.07
CA LEU A 105 -8.75 29.99 -1.72
C LEU A 105 -8.41 28.78 -0.84
N PHE A 106 -8.17 27.62 -1.46
CA PHE A 106 -7.81 26.42 -0.70
C PHE A 106 -6.48 26.55 0.07
N VAL A 107 -6.55 26.42 1.38
CA VAL A 107 -5.41 26.19 2.28
C VAL A 107 -5.26 24.68 2.49
N GLU A 108 -4.09 24.13 2.14
CA GLU A 108 -3.83 22.69 2.13
C GLU A 108 -4.95 21.84 1.48
N PRO A 109 -5.19 21.98 0.15
CA PRO A 109 -6.26 21.26 -0.53
C PRO A 109 -6.10 19.74 -0.42
N ALA A 110 -7.17 19.06 -0.02
CA ALA A 110 -7.28 17.61 0.07
C ALA A 110 -8.55 17.13 -0.66
N ILE A 111 -8.44 16.04 -1.39
CA ILE A 111 -9.55 15.40 -2.12
C ILE A 111 -10.11 14.21 -1.33
N ALA A 112 -11.43 14.16 -1.21
CA ALA A 112 -12.18 13.08 -0.59
C ALA A 112 -12.52 11.96 -1.60
N ARG A 113 -12.90 10.76 -1.14
CA ARG A 113 -13.25 9.63 -2.02
C ARG A 113 -14.41 9.90 -2.98
N CYS A 114 -15.35 10.76 -2.59
CA CYS A 114 -16.45 11.23 -3.44
C CYS A 114 -16.00 12.17 -4.59
N GLY A 115 -14.74 12.63 -4.59
CA GLY A 115 -14.15 13.47 -5.64
C GLY A 115 -14.13 14.97 -5.32
N HIS A 116 -14.84 15.41 -4.28
CA HIS A 116 -14.83 16.80 -3.83
C HIS A 116 -13.51 17.17 -3.14
N THR A 117 -13.04 18.41 -3.35
CA THR A 117 -11.82 18.97 -2.73
C THR A 117 -12.20 19.99 -1.66
N PHE A 118 -11.48 19.94 -0.53
CA PHE A 118 -11.68 20.80 0.65
C PHE A 118 -10.33 21.24 1.21
N CYS A 119 -10.29 22.29 2.03
CA CYS A 119 -9.13 22.58 2.88
C CYS A 119 -8.99 21.50 3.95
N ARG A 120 -7.76 21.04 4.21
CA ARG A 120 -7.50 19.96 5.16
C ARG A 120 -8.08 20.23 6.55
N GLU A 121 -7.90 21.43 7.10
CA GLU A 121 -8.43 21.78 8.42
C GLU A 121 -9.96 21.90 8.39
N CYS A 122 -10.53 22.63 7.43
CA CYS A 122 -11.98 22.86 7.37
C CYS A 122 -12.80 21.55 7.20
N ILE A 123 -12.28 20.55 6.47
CA ILE A 123 -12.96 19.25 6.39
C ILE A 123 -12.76 18.43 7.66
N LEU A 124 -11.63 18.54 8.36
CA LEU A 124 -11.41 17.86 9.64
C LEU A 124 -12.32 18.42 10.74
N GLU A 125 -12.45 19.75 10.84
CA GLU A 125 -13.41 20.41 11.73
C GLU A 125 -14.85 20.03 11.40
N SER A 126 -15.22 20.00 10.10
CA SER A 126 -16.54 19.52 9.68
C SER A 126 -16.79 18.06 10.06
N LEU A 127 -15.78 17.19 9.97
CA LEU A 127 -15.88 15.77 10.31
C LEU A 127 -15.99 15.50 11.82
N ASP A 128 -15.56 16.43 12.68
CA ASP A 128 -15.79 16.36 14.13
C ASP A 128 -17.25 16.67 14.53
N HIS A 129 -18.05 17.20 13.61
CA HIS A 129 -19.48 17.49 13.81
C HIS A 129 -20.42 16.64 12.93
N MET A 130 -20.00 16.29 11.72
CA MET A 130 -20.79 15.56 10.72
C MET A 130 -19.88 14.57 9.97
N ALA A 131 -20.08 13.26 10.16
CA ALA A 131 -19.30 12.21 9.48
C ALA A 131 -19.66 12.00 8.00
N GLN A 132 -19.99 13.09 7.29
CA GLN A 132 -20.49 13.11 5.91
C GLN A 132 -19.90 14.29 5.13
N CYS A 133 -19.81 14.13 3.82
CA CYS A 133 -19.41 15.17 2.88
C CYS A 133 -20.39 16.36 2.89
N PRO A 134 -19.91 17.61 3.08
CA PRO A 134 -20.77 18.80 3.06
C PRO A 134 -21.47 19.08 1.71
N VAL A 135 -21.04 18.45 0.61
CA VAL A 135 -21.52 18.73 -0.76
C VAL A 135 -22.54 17.70 -1.24
N ASP A 136 -22.36 16.41 -0.91
CA ASP A 136 -23.18 15.30 -1.42
C ASP A 136 -23.67 14.32 -0.33
N ALA A 137 -23.41 14.62 0.94
CA ALA A 137 -23.77 13.82 2.12
C ALA A 137 -23.24 12.37 2.14
N GLN A 138 -22.28 12.00 1.29
CA GLN A 138 -21.66 10.67 1.37
C GLN A 138 -20.84 10.49 2.65
N PRO A 139 -20.82 9.31 3.28
CA PRO A 139 -20.03 9.05 4.48
C PRO A 139 -18.53 9.23 4.20
N LEU A 140 -17.83 9.88 5.13
CA LEU A 140 -16.40 10.18 5.02
C LEU A 140 -15.66 9.82 6.31
N GLU A 141 -14.48 9.22 6.15
CA GLU A 141 -13.57 8.86 7.22
C GLU A 141 -12.29 9.71 7.14
N LYS A 142 -11.74 10.12 8.29
CA LYS A 142 -10.58 11.04 8.36
C LYS A 142 -9.33 10.51 7.63
N ASP A 143 -9.14 9.19 7.61
CA ASP A 143 -8.01 8.52 6.95
C ASP A 143 -8.12 8.46 5.42
N MET A 144 -9.25 8.91 4.84
CA MET A 144 -9.52 8.84 3.39
C MET A 144 -9.29 10.17 2.64
N LEU A 145 -8.67 11.15 3.28
CA LEU A 145 -8.34 12.47 2.70
C LEU A 145 -6.93 12.46 2.09
N VAL A 146 -6.85 12.57 0.75
CA VAL A 146 -5.58 12.57 0.00
C VAL A 146 -5.18 14.01 -0.38
N PRO A 147 -3.93 14.46 -0.23
CA PRO A 147 -3.51 15.79 -0.67
C PRO A 147 -3.74 16.01 -2.17
N ASN A 148 -4.44 17.10 -2.53
CA ASN A 148 -4.68 17.48 -3.92
C ASN A 148 -3.57 18.43 -4.41
N LEU A 149 -2.42 17.83 -4.73
CA LEU A 149 -1.22 18.56 -5.17
C LEU A 149 -1.43 19.37 -6.46
N ALA A 150 -2.37 18.97 -7.33
CA ALA A 150 -2.70 19.69 -8.55
C ALA A 150 -3.35 21.06 -8.25
N VAL A 151 -4.34 21.10 -7.35
CA VAL A 151 -4.96 22.35 -6.89
C VAL A 151 -3.96 23.23 -6.14
N LYS A 152 -3.06 22.62 -5.33
CA LYS A 152 -1.96 23.35 -4.68
C LYS A 152 -1.01 24.00 -5.70
N GLY A 153 -0.67 23.30 -6.78
CA GLY A 153 0.12 23.83 -7.89
C GLY A 153 -0.57 25.00 -8.59
N GLN A 154 -1.86 24.86 -8.93
CA GLN A 154 -2.66 25.91 -9.57
C GLN A 154 -2.76 27.19 -8.71
N ILE A 155 -2.88 27.05 -7.39
CA ILE A 155 -2.88 28.20 -6.46
C ILE A 155 -1.48 28.85 -6.40
N ASN A 156 -0.41 28.04 -6.39
CA ASN A 156 0.96 28.57 -6.39
C ASN A 156 1.27 29.40 -7.65
N ASP A 157 0.70 29.03 -8.80
CA ASP A 157 0.85 29.76 -10.08
C ASP A 157 0.01 31.05 -10.18
N LEU A 158 -0.91 31.32 -9.24
CA LEU A 158 -1.65 32.59 -9.20
C LEU A 158 -0.69 33.76 -8.99
N ILE A 159 -0.92 34.85 -9.74
CA ILE A 159 -0.06 36.03 -9.70
C ILE A 159 -0.67 37.09 -8.78
N VAL A 160 0.09 37.47 -7.75
CA VAL A 160 -0.24 38.52 -6.79
C VAL A 160 0.73 39.70 -6.89
N PHE A 161 0.30 40.88 -6.45
CA PHE A 161 1.21 42.00 -6.20
C PHE A 161 1.99 41.76 -4.91
N CYS A 162 3.22 42.29 -4.84
CA CYS A 162 4.02 42.27 -3.63
C CYS A 162 3.27 42.97 -2.47
N PRO A 163 3.18 42.39 -1.26
CA PRO A 163 2.57 43.02 -0.08
C PRO A 163 3.14 44.41 0.24
N TYR A 164 4.44 44.63 0.01
CA TYR A 164 5.11 45.94 0.17
C TYR A 164 4.88 46.91 -1.02
N GLY A 165 4.02 46.53 -1.96
CA GLY A 165 3.48 47.34 -3.06
C GLY A 165 1.99 47.62 -2.93
N LEU A 166 1.39 47.33 -1.78
CA LEU A 166 -0.03 47.54 -1.50
C LEU A 166 -0.22 48.60 -0.39
N LYS A 167 -1.25 49.41 -0.55
CA LYS A 167 -1.80 50.29 0.49
C LYS A 167 -3.27 50.00 0.69
N GLN A 168 -3.78 50.31 1.87
CA GLN A 168 -5.21 50.21 2.16
C GLN A 168 -5.97 51.29 1.37
N ALA A 169 -7.15 50.96 0.86
CA ALA A 169 -8.02 51.92 0.18
C ALA A 169 -8.62 52.93 1.18
N ASP A 170 -8.79 54.19 0.76
CA ASP A 170 -9.26 55.28 1.65
C ASP A 170 -10.66 55.03 2.27
N ASN A 171 -11.46 54.12 1.68
CA ASN A 171 -12.79 53.72 2.13
C ASN A 171 -12.87 52.20 2.46
N ALA A 172 -11.80 51.59 2.97
CA ALA A 172 -11.72 50.13 3.12
C ALA A 172 -12.78 49.48 4.03
N ASP A 173 -13.37 50.23 4.97
CA ASP A 173 -14.37 49.71 5.92
C ASP A 173 -15.73 49.38 5.28
N ASP A 174 -16.06 49.98 4.12
CA ASP A 174 -17.32 49.78 3.37
C ASP A 174 -17.15 48.86 2.14
N LEU A 175 -15.94 48.30 1.92
CA LEU A 175 -15.59 47.51 0.72
C LEU A 175 -15.37 46.02 1.05
N GLY A 176 -15.72 45.16 0.09
CA GLY A 176 -15.44 43.73 0.16
C GLY A 176 -13.93 43.42 0.18
N LEU A 177 -13.56 42.26 0.73
CA LEU A 177 -12.17 41.87 1.04
C LEU A 177 -11.17 42.06 -0.12
N ASP A 178 -11.58 41.83 -1.37
CA ASP A 178 -10.72 41.96 -2.57
C ASP A 178 -10.36 43.42 -2.95
N ASP A 179 -11.16 44.40 -2.51
CA ASP A 179 -11.00 45.83 -2.85
C ASP A 179 -10.43 46.67 -1.70
N GLN A 180 -10.17 46.07 -0.53
CA GLN A 180 -9.56 46.76 0.62
C GLN A 180 -8.10 47.20 0.36
N TRP A 181 -7.41 46.53 -0.57
CA TRP A 181 -6.02 46.82 -0.93
C TRP A 181 -5.92 47.35 -2.36
N VAL A 182 -5.16 48.42 -2.56
CA VAL A 182 -4.84 48.99 -3.88
C VAL A 182 -3.34 49.06 -4.08
N VAL A 183 -2.88 49.02 -5.32
CA VAL A 183 -1.45 49.10 -5.65
C VAL A 183 -0.93 50.50 -5.31
N ASP A 184 0.17 50.56 -4.57
CA ASP A 184 0.85 51.80 -4.25
C ASP A 184 2.00 52.09 -5.23
N GLU A 185 1.93 53.23 -5.91
CA GLU A 185 2.95 53.68 -6.87
C GLU A 185 4.30 54.00 -6.19
N LEU A 186 4.30 54.19 -4.87
CA LEU A 186 5.50 54.42 -4.04
C LEU A 186 6.04 53.13 -3.38
N GLY A 187 5.44 51.98 -3.66
CA GLY A 187 5.80 50.66 -3.13
C GLY A 187 6.46 49.73 -4.17
N CYS A 188 6.59 48.45 -3.83
CA CYS A 188 7.19 47.47 -4.75
C CYS A 188 6.25 47.10 -5.90
N SER A 189 6.67 47.35 -7.14
CA SER A 189 5.89 47.06 -8.36
C SER A 189 5.89 45.58 -8.80
N ALA A 190 6.53 44.68 -8.05
CA ALA A 190 6.70 43.28 -8.41
C ALA A 190 5.36 42.51 -8.47
N ARG A 191 5.23 41.67 -9.50
CA ARG A 191 4.11 40.75 -9.73
C ARG A 191 4.68 39.34 -9.72
N LEU A 192 4.20 38.51 -8.80
CA LEU A 192 4.88 37.28 -8.40
C LEU A 192 3.87 36.14 -8.29
N ARG A 193 4.32 34.93 -8.59
CA ARG A 193 3.57 33.72 -8.23
C ARG A 193 3.48 33.62 -6.71
N ILE A 194 2.37 33.12 -6.17
CA ILE A 194 2.23 32.89 -4.72
C ILE A 194 3.38 32.02 -4.18
N GLY A 195 3.83 31.02 -4.94
CA GLY A 195 4.96 30.16 -4.57
C GLY A 195 6.30 30.90 -4.39
N ASP A 196 6.53 32.00 -5.11
CA ASP A 196 7.78 32.76 -5.10
C ASP A 196 7.77 33.91 -4.05
N LEU A 197 6.60 34.20 -3.48
CA LEU A 197 6.37 35.40 -2.67
C LEU A 197 7.28 35.48 -1.43
N ALA A 198 7.46 34.36 -0.73
CA ALA A 198 8.31 34.27 0.47
C ALA A 198 9.82 34.35 0.17
N ALA A 199 10.24 34.12 -1.09
CA ALA A 199 11.61 34.42 -1.52
C ALA A 199 11.76 35.93 -1.73
N HIS A 200 10.87 36.53 -2.54
CA HIS A 200 10.92 37.96 -2.83
C HIS A 200 10.76 38.85 -1.58
N GLU A 201 9.87 38.50 -0.63
CA GLU A 201 9.68 39.29 0.60
C GLU A 201 11.02 39.51 1.35
N ARG A 202 11.91 38.53 1.37
CA ARG A 202 13.21 38.63 2.06
C ARG A 202 14.15 39.64 1.38
N GLU A 203 14.12 39.69 0.06
CA GLU A 203 14.99 40.47 -0.82
C GLU A 203 14.40 41.83 -1.23
N CYS A 204 13.12 42.09 -0.94
CA CYS A 204 12.42 43.29 -1.38
C CYS A 204 13.00 44.58 -0.78
N GLU A 205 13.45 45.50 -1.63
CA GLU A 205 13.97 46.83 -1.28
C GLU A 205 13.01 47.70 -0.47
N PHE A 206 11.70 47.47 -0.62
CA PHE A 206 10.63 48.20 0.05
C PHE A 206 10.22 47.56 1.39
N ARG A 207 10.77 46.39 1.74
CA ARG A 207 10.49 45.73 3.02
C ARG A 207 10.84 46.68 4.18
N PRO A 208 9.95 46.85 5.18
CA PRO A 208 10.27 47.58 6.40
C PRO A 208 11.36 46.84 7.20
N VAL A 209 12.42 47.55 7.53
CA VAL A 209 13.53 47.10 8.38
C VAL A 209 13.74 48.07 9.53
N VAL A 210 14.09 47.54 10.70
CA VAL A 210 14.43 48.37 11.88
C VAL A 210 15.91 48.72 11.82
N CYS A 211 16.28 49.95 12.20
CA CYS A 211 17.69 50.32 12.32
C CYS A 211 18.42 49.41 13.33
N PRO A 212 19.51 48.74 12.94
CA PRO A 212 20.25 47.85 13.84
C PRO A 212 20.96 48.56 14.99
N ASN A 213 21.22 49.87 14.87
CA ASN A 213 21.86 50.66 15.93
C ASN A 213 20.87 51.05 17.05
N SER A 214 19.60 51.33 16.71
CA SER A 214 18.57 51.65 17.69
C SER A 214 17.15 51.49 17.14
N VAL A 215 16.29 50.78 17.87
CA VAL A 215 14.83 50.71 17.63
C VAL A 215 14.16 52.10 17.61
N LYS A 216 14.79 53.10 18.26
CA LYS A 216 14.31 54.49 18.33
C LYS A 216 14.47 55.27 17.02
N CYS A 217 15.11 54.71 15.99
CA CYS A 217 15.24 55.32 14.67
C CYS A 217 14.02 55.07 13.74
N GLY A 218 13.04 54.26 14.18
CA GLY A 218 11.84 53.95 13.40
C GLY A 218 12.05 52.85 12.35
N LEU A 219 11.01 52.64 11.54
CA LEU A 219 11.03 51.72 10.40
C LEU A 219 11.60 52.43 9.16
N LEU A 220 12.58 51.79 8.54
CA LEU A 220 13.25 52.22 7.32
C LEU A 220 12.87 51.26 6.18
N ARG A 221 13.01 51.69 4.92
CA ARG A 221 12.99 50.77 3.77
C ARG A 221 14.35 50.07 3.66
N ALA A 222 14.40 48.82 3.24
CA ALA A 222 15.64 48.06 3.10
C ALA A 222 16.69 48.81 2.25
N ALA A 223 16.30 49.40 1.11
CA ALA A 223 17.19 50.20 0.27
C ALA A 223 17.69 51.53 0.90
N ALA A 224 17.02 52.04 1.94
CA ALA A 224 17.42 53.25 2.65
C ALA A 224 18.32 52.96 3.88
N LEU A 225 18.57 51.69 4.19
CA LEU A 225 19.27 51.28 5.40
C LEU A 225 20.76 51.68 5.37
N GLU A 226 21.46 51.46 4.26
CA GLU A 226 22.90 51.76 4.15
C GLU A 226 23.18 53.26 4.35
N ALA A 227 22.45 54.14 3.65
CA ALA A 227 22.56 55.58 3.81
C ALA A 227 22.16 56.07 5.22
N HIS A 228 21.23 55.38 5.89
CA HIS A 228 20.91 55.67 7.29
C HIS A 228 22.05 55.27 8.24
N LEU A 229 22.71 54.13 7.99
CA LEU A 229 23.81 53.65 8.85
C LEU A 229 25.00 54.61 8.85
N GLU A 230 25.35 55.21 7.70
CA GLU A 230 26.43 56.21 7.59
C GLU A 230 26.15 57.49 8.40
N THR A 231 24.88 57.86 8.58
CA THR A 231 24.44 59.10 9.24
C THR A 231 23.81 58.87 10.61
N CYS A 232 23.86 57.64 11.14
CA CYS A 232 23.16 57.25 12.35
C CYS A 232 23.77 57.92 13.60
N GLY A 233 23.03 58.84 14.23
CA GLY A 233 23.44 59.50 15.47
C GLY A 233 23.19 58.72 16.77
N ARG A 234 22.85 57.43 16.69
CA ARG A 234 22.51 56.55 17.83
C ARG A 234 23.33 55.27 17.84
N ILE A 235 24.60 55.34 17.49
CA ILE A 235 25.52 54.20 17.52
C ILE A 235 25.96 53.99 18.96
N GLY A 236 25.54 52.87 19.55
CA GLY A 236 25.92 52.49 20.91
C GLY A 236 27.35 51.95 20.97
N CYS A 237 28.14 52.41 21.95
CA CYS A 237 29.49 51.95 22.25
C CYS A 237 29.63 50.42 22.12
N PRO A 238 30.70 49.88 21.50
CA PRO A 238 30.97 48.43 21.43
C PRO A 238 30.64 47.65 22.69
N ASN A 239 31.05 48.17 23.85
CA ASN A 239 30.85 47.56 25.17
C ASN A 239 29.42 47.72 25.75
N ALA A 240 28.43 48.20 24.97
CA ALA A 240 27.04 48.31 25.42
C ALA A 240 26.41 46.96 25.80
N VAL A 241 26.84 45.85 25.17
CA VAL A 241 26.42 44.49 25.53
C VAL A 241 26.88 44.11 26.95
N ILE A 242 27.92 44.78 27.46
CA ILE A 242 28.50 44.61 28.80
C ILE A 242 27.92 45.64 29.80
N GLY A 243 27.07 46.57 29.34
CA GLY A 243 26.42 47.59 30.17
C GLY A 243 27.00 49.01 30.02
N CYS A 244 27.54 49.37 28.85
CA CYS A 244 27.93 50.74 28.53
C CYS A 244 26.84 51.52 27.76
N ASP A 245 26.11 52.41 28.44
CA ASP A 245 24.94 53.14 27.91
C ASP A 245 25.26 54.33 26.97
N PHE A 246 26.46 54.39 26.40
CA PHE A 246 26.90 55.52 25.56
C PHE A 246 26.40 55.36 24.10
N GLU A 247 25.54 56.26 23.63
CA GLU A 247 25.06 56.38 22.23
C GLU A 247 25.58 57.69 21.60
N SER A 248 26.17 57.66 20.40
CA SER A 248 26.58 58.88 19.65
C SER A 248 26.70 58.62 18.14
N THR A 249 27.28 59.56 17.38
CA THR A 249 27.76 59.33 15.99
C THR A 249 29.05 58.49 16.00
N ILE A 250 29.46 57.97 14.83
CA ILE A 250 30.68 57.17 14.64
C ILE A 250 31.90 57.82 15.34
N ALA A 251 32.18 59.08 15.02
CA ALA A 251 33.32 59.83 15.60
C ALA A 251 33.22 60.01 17.13
N GLY A 252 32.01 60.16 17.68
CA GLY A 252 31.82 60.28 19.13
C GLY A 252 32.04 58.96 19.88
N VAL A 253 31.83 57.82 19.21
CA VAL A 253 32.14 56.49 19.77
C VAL A 253 33.65 56.21 19.73
N GLU A 254 34.35 56.65 18.66
CA GLU A 254 35.81 56.55 18.56
C GLU A 254 36.54 57.32 19.68
N GLU A 255 36.06 58.51 20.04
CA GLU A 255 36.62 59.30 21.15
C GLU A 255 36.32 58.67 22.53
N HIS A 256 35.20 57.98 22.69
CA HIS A 256 34.80 57.33 23.94
C HIS A 256 35.62 56.05 24.25
N LEU A 257 35.96 55.27 23.22
CA LEU A 257 36.53 53.93 23.36
C LEU A 257 37.75 53.81 24.31
N PRO A 258 38.76 54.69 24.24
CA PRO A 258 39.95 54.60 25.11
C PRO A 258 39.66 54.79 26.61
N GLY A 259 38.51 55.39 26.97
CA GLY A 259 38.07 55.60 28.35
C GLY A 259 37.06 54.59 28.87
N CYS A 260 36.72 53.55 28.08
CA CYS A 260 35.63 52.65 28.40
C CYS A 260 36.01 51.65 29.52
N LYS A 261 35.21 51.63 30.61
CA LYS A 261 35.47 50.82 31.82
C LYS A 261 35.53 49.30 31.60
N PHE A 262 35.05 48.81 30.46
CA PHE A 262 34.89 47.38 30.17
C PHE A 262 35.99 46.79 29.29
N GLU A 263 36.97 47.60 28.86
CA GLU A 263 38.07 47.17 27.96
C GLU A 263 38.88 45.98 28.51
N ALA A 264 38.97 45.84 29.84
CA ALA A 264 39.68 44.74 30.50
C ALA A 264 39.01 43.35 30.36
N MET A 265 37.77 43.25 29.84
CA MET A 265 37.09 41.96 29.63
C MET A 265 37.25 41.41 28.21
N LYS A 266 37.94 42.17 27.34
CA LYS A 266 38.16 41.92 25.92
C LYS A 266 38.85 40.57 25.64
N ASP A 267 39.88 40.22 26.40
CA ASP A 267 40.71 39.03 26.14
C ASP A 267 39.94 37.72 26.37
N VAL A 268 39.09 37.68 27.41
CA VAL A 268 38.25 36.51 27.70
C VAL A 268 37.17 36.35 26.64
N MET A 269 36.57 37.45 26.19
CA MET A 269 35.59 37.42 25.09
C MET A 269 36.23 37.13 23.74
N ALA A 270 37.48 37.52 23.50
CA ALA A 270 38.21 37.17 22.28
C ALA A 270 38.43 35.65 22.20
N ALA A 271 38.79 35.00 23.32
CA ALA A 271 38.97 33.55 23.37
C ALA A 271 37.66 32.78 23.15
N THR A 272 36.54 33.20 23.76
CA THR A 272 35.24 32.54 23.55
C THR A 272 34.66 32.83 22.17
N ASN A 273 34.87 34.04 21.61
CA ASN A 273 34.49 34.35 20.24
C ASN A 273 35.29 33.53 19.22
N ALA A 274 36.58 33.27 19.46
CA ALA A 274 37.39 32.41 18.60
C ALA A 274 36.84 30.97 18.53
N GLN A 275 36.46 30.38 19.68
CA GLN A 275 35.79 29.07 19.73
C GLN A 275 34.41 29.10 19.05
N PHE A 276 33.68 30.21 19.18
CA PHE A 276 32.36 30.37 18.55
C PHE A 276 32.45 30.56 17.02
N THR A 277 33.52 31.19 16.52
CA THR A 277 33.80 31.26 15.07
C THR A 277 34.22 29.91 14.51
N GLU A 278 35.06 29.14 15.21
CA GLU A 278 35.43 27.78 14.80
C GLU A 278 34.20 26.85 14.70
N LEU A 279 33.29 26.92 15.69
CA LEU A 279 32.02 26.19 15.66
C LEU A 279 31.08 26.64 14.52
N LYS A 280 31.08 27.93 14.17
CA LYS A 280 30.32 28.44 13.01
C LYS A 280 30.88 27.94 11.68
N ASP A 281 32.20 27.93 11.52
CA ASP A 281 32.84 27.45 10.29
C ASP A 281 32.59 25.95 10.09
N MET A 282 32.63 25.18 11.19
CA MET A 282 32.19 23.77 11.22
C MET A 282 30.71 23.60 10.83
N LEU A 283 29.81 24.46 11.33
CA LEU A 283 28.39 24.42 10.97
C LEU A 283 28.19 24.71 9.47
N VAL A 284 28.82 25.76 8.94
CA VAL A 284 28.76 26.12 7.50
C VAL A 284 29.30 25.01 6.62
N LEU A 285 30.34 24.28 7.05
CA LEU A 285 30.83 23.08 6.37
C LEU A 285 29.78 21.96 6.37
N LYS A 286 29.08 21.74 7.48
CA LYS A 286 28.02 20.73 7.59
C LYS A 286 26.77 21.09 6.81
N ASP A 287 26.38 22.37 6.76
CA ASP A 287 25.27 22.83 5.92
C ASP A 287 25.56 22.61 4.42
N ARG A 288 26.83 22.76 3.99
CA ARG A 288 27.26 22.42 2.62
C ARG A 288 27.21 20.91 2.33
N GLU A 289 27.61 20.07 3.29
CA GLU A 289 27.45 18.61 3.17
C GLU A 289 25.97 18.21 3.08
N ILE A 290 25.10 18.80 3.92
CA ILE A 290 23.66 18.56 3.92
C ILE A 290 23.05 18.98 2.58
N ALA A 291 23.39 20.17 2.06
CA ALA A 291 22.91 20.63 0.76
C ALA A 291 23.32 19.68 -0.39
N LEU A 292 24.56 19.18 -0.39
CA LEU A 292 25.02 18.20 -1.37
C LEU A 292 24.26 16.87 -1.24
N LEU A 293 24.08 16.36 -0.02
CA LEU A 293 23.31 15.14 0.23
C LEU A 293 21.86 15.29 -0.24
N THR A 294 21.20 16.40 0.09
CA THR A 294 19.84 16.72 -0.39
C THR A 294 19.78 16.72 -1.91
N GLN A 295 20.75 17.33 -2.60
CA GLN A 295 20.82 17.31 -4.06
C GLN A 295 20.97 15.88 -4.62
N THR A 296 21.81 15.03 -4.01
CA THR A 296 21.96 13.63 -4.44
C THR A 296 20.70 12.78 -4.21
N VAL A 297 19.96 13.04 -3.12
CA VAL A 297 18.68 12.37 -2.85
C VAL A 297 17.62 12.77 -3.88
N LEU A 298 17.57 14.04 -4.29
CA LEU A 298 16.67 14.52 -5.33
C LEU A 298 16.97 13.88 -6.70
N ASP A 299 18.25 13.81 -7.10
CA ASP A 299 18.69 13.15 -8.34
C ASP A 299 18.41 11.63 -8.32
N LEU A 300 18.53 10.98 -7.16
CA LEU A 300 18.13 9.58 -6.96
C LEU A 300 16.61 9.39 -7.05
N SER A 301 15.80 10.30 -6.49
CA SER A 301 14.33 10.26 -6.61
C SER A 301 13.91 10.34 -8.08
N HIS A 302 14.43 11.33 -8.81
CA HIS A 302 14.15 11.50 -10.23
C HIS A 302 14.57 10.26 -11.07
N LYS A 303 15.66 9.58 -10.70
CA LYS A 303 16.08 8.32 -11.33
C LYS A 303 15.14 7.15 -11.02
N LEU A 304 14.61 7.08 -9.80
CA LEU A 304 13.60 6.08 -9.42
C LEU A 304 12.26 6.32 -10.12
N GLU A 305 11.81 7.57 -10.20
CA GLU A 305 10.60 7.98 -10.94
C GLU A 305 10.71 7.65 -12.43
N ASN A 306 11.86 7.96 -13.05
CA ASN A 306 12.15 7.55 -14.44
C ASN A 306 12.15 6.03 -14.63
N LEU A 307 12.68 5.26 -13.67
CA LEU A 307 12.69 3.80 -13.74
C LEU A 307 11.28 3.22 -13.57
N ALA A 308 10.47 3.78 -12.66
CA ALA A 308 9.08 3.39 -12.46
C ALA A 308 8.25 3.62 -13.73
N GLY A 309 8.32 4.82 -14.33
CA GLY A 309 7.63 5.12 -15.59
C GLY A 309 8.06 4.22 -16.76
N ASN A 310 9.33 3.84 -16.83
CA ASN A 310 9.83 2.86 -17.82
C ASN A 310 9.26 1.45 -17.59
N ILE A 311 9.01 1.05 -16.34
CA ILE A 311 8.37 -0.23 -16.00
C ILE A 311 6.88 -0.19 -16.37
N GLU A 312 6.16 0.87 -15.97
CA GLU A 312 4.75 1.07 -16.32
C GLU A 312 4.52 1.05 -17.84
N HIS A 313 5.34 1.77 -18.60
CA HIS A 313 5.26 1.76 -20.07
C HIS A 313 5.52 0.35 -20.67
N LYS A 314 6.39 -0.46 -20.07
CA LYS A 314 6.59 -1.85 -20.50
C LYS A 314 5.40 -2.75 -20.14
N LEU A 315 4.76 -2.53 -19.00
CA LEU A 315 3.54 -3.24 -18.62
C LEU A 315 2.40 -2.92 -19.60
N ASP A 316 2.20 -1.64 -19.95
CA ASP A 316 1.25 -1.18 -20.98
C ASP A 316 1.48 -1.90 -22.33
N ILE A 317 2.73 -2.06 -22.75
CA ILE A 317 3.08 -2.81 -23.96
C ILE A 317 2.74 -4.30 -23.82
N TYR A 318 3.09 -4.92 -22.68
CA TYR A 318 2.79 -6.33 -22.45
C TYR A 318 1.29 -6.60 -22.43
N ASP A 319 0.48 -5.78 -21.75
CA ASP A 319 -0.98 -5.90 -21.75
C ASP A 319 -1.56 -5.79 -23.17
N GLN A 320 -1.08 -4.84 -23.98
CA GLN A 320 -1.47 -4.76 -25.38
C GLN A 320 -1.08 -6.01 -26.19
N THR A 321 0.08 -6.62 -25.92
CA THR A 321 0.45 -7.89 -26.58
C THR A 321 -0.40 -9.06 -26.10
N ILE A 322 -0.75 -9.11 -24.81
CA ILE A 322 -1.64 -10.12 -24.23
C ILE A 322 -3.03 -10.01 -24.84
N CYS A 323 -3.61 -8.81 -24.95
CA CYS A 323 -4.89 -8.61 -25.63
C CYS A 323 -4.86 -9.06 -27.10
N LYS A 324 -3.79 -8.72 -27.85
CA LYS A 324 -3.62 -9.17 -29.25
C LYS A 324 -3.50 -10.69 -29.36
N MET A 325 -2.74 -11.33 -28.47
CA MET A 325 -2.65 -12.79 -28.41
C MET A 325 -3.99 -13.42 -28.04
N HIS A 326 -4.74 -12.85 -27.08
CA HIS A 326 -6.04 -13.35 -26.67
C HIS A 326 -7.05 -13.35 -27.82
N ILE A 327 -7.15 -12.25 -28.57
CA ILE A 327 -8.02 -12.15 -29.76
C ILE A 327 -7.60 -13.19 -30.82
N SER A 328 -6.31 -13.36 -31.07
CA SER A 328 -5.79 -14.38 -32.00
C SER A 328 -6.10 -15.81 -31.55
N ILE A 329 -6.06 -16.08 -30.24
CA ILE A 329 -6.43 -17.37 -29.65
C ILE A 329 -7.94 -17.60 -29.75
N GLU A 330 -8.79 -16.58 -29.56
CA GLU A 330 -10.23 -16.70 -29.79
C GLU A 330 -10.58 -16.96 -31.25
N ASP A 331 -9.93 -16.28 -32.20
CA ASP A 331 -10.19 -16.47 -33.63
C ASP A 331 -9.70 -17.83 -34.14
N THR A 332 -8.52 -18.28 -33.71
CA THR A 332 -8.06 -19.66 -33.99
C THR A 332 -8.97 -20.69 -33.33
N ARG A 333 -9.48 -20.45 -32.12
CA ARG A 333 -10.49 -21.31 -31.47
C ARG A 333 -11.81 -21.35 -32.23
N ARG A 334 -12.28 -20.23 -32.81
CA ARG A 334 -13.45 -20.19 -33.70
C ARG A 334 -13.21 -21.00 -34.97
N GLN A 335 -12.04 -20.83 -35.61
CA GLN A 335 -11.65 -21.59 -36.81
C GLN A 335 -11.58 -23.09 -36.53
N VAL A 336 -10.95 -23.51 -35.42
CA VAL A 336 -10.91 -24.91 -34.99
C VAL A 336 -12.33 -25.45 -34.70
N GLY A 337 -13.22 -24.65 -34.11
CA GLY A 337 -14.63 -24.99 -33.94
C GLY A 337 -15.32 -25.28 -35.27
N HIS A 338 -15.22 -24.36 -36.24
CA HIS A 338 -15.76 -24.56 -37.59
C HIS A 338 -15.17 -25.80 -38.28
N SER A 339 -13.85 -26.01 -38.20
CA SER A 339 -13.22 -27.21 -38.76
C SER A 339 -13.71 -28.50 -38.08
N LEU A 340 -13.99 -28.46 -36.77
CA LEU A 340 -14.52 -29.62 -36.03
C LEU A 340 -15.97 -29.92 -36.41
N ASP A 341 -16.79 -28.89 -36.66
CA ASP A 341 -18.15 -29.02 -37.18
C ASP A 341 -18.13 -29.61 -38.60
N GLU A 342 -17.27 -29.11 -39.50
CA GLU A 342 -17.07 -29.66 -40.84
C GLU A 342 -16.62 -31.13 -40.79
N ILE A 343 -15.64 -31.46 -39.95
CA ILE A 343 -15.20 -32.86 -39.71
C ILE A 343 -16.36 -33.71 -39.20
N THR A 344 -17.23 -33.17 -38.36
CA THR A 344 -18.41 -33.89 -37.85
C THR A 344 -19.44 -34.14 -38.94
N MET A 345 -19.72 -33.16 -39.80
CA MET A 345 -20.59 -33.34 -40.97
C MET A 345 -20.01 -34.32 -41.99
N VAL A 346 -18.68 -34.32 -42.19
CA VAL A 346 -17.98 -35.28 -43.05
C VAL A 346 -18.04 -36.70 -42.45
N LYS A 347 -17.80 -36.85 -41.14
CA LYS A 347 -17.94 -38.15 -40.44
C LYS A 347 -19.37 -38.71 -40.54
N GLN A 348 -20.40 -37.87 -40.38
CA GLN A 348 -21.80 -38.28 -40.58
C GLN A 348 -22.11 -38.73 -42.01
N ARG A 349 -21.41 -38.19 -43.02
CA ARG A 349 -21.56 -38.61 -44.43
C ARG A 349 -20.79 -39.87 -44.80
N ILE A 350 -19.78 -40.28 -44.03
CA ILE A 350 -18.88 -41.40 -44.37
C ILE A 350 -19.39 -42.76 -43.87
N GLY A 351 -20.16 -42.80 -42.77
CA GLY A 351 -21.07 -43.90 -42.45
C GLY A 351 -20.55 -45.34 -42.59
N SER A 352 -19.47 -45.73 -41.91
CA SER A 352 -19.17 -47.15 -41.64
C SER A 352 -18.47 -47.35 -40.28
N GLU A 353 -18.74 -48.48 -39.64
CA GLU A 353 -18.32 -48.79 -38.26
C GLU A 353 -16.82 -49.11 -38.15
N ALA A 354 -16.05 -48.23 -37.50
CA ALA A 354 -14.78 -48.56 -36.84
C ALA A 354 -14.43 -47.46 -35.81
N ASP A 355 -14.14 -47.85 -34.57
CA ASP A 355 -13.74 -47.01 -33.43
C ASP A 355 -14.48 -45.67 -33.25
N THR A 356 -15.68 -45.77 -32.68
CA THR A 356 -16.32 -44.67 -31.94
C THR A 356 -15.57 -44.37 -30.63
N GLN A 357 -14.36 -43.80 -30.72
CA GLN A 357 -13.85 -42.89 -29.67
C GLN A 357 -14.61 -41.55 -29.75
N ILE A 358 -15.92 -41.62 -29.51
CA ILE A 358 -16.73 -40.47 -29.15
C ILE A 358 -16.39 -40.20 -27.68
N TYR A 359 -15.77 -39.07 -27.36
CA TYR A 359 -15.62 -38.62 -25.96
C TYR A 359 -17.04 -38.42 -25.38
N PRO A 360 -17.57 -39.31 -24.52
CA PRO A 360 -19.03 -39.43 -24.42
C PRO A 360 -19.70 -38.35 -23.56
N HIS A 361 -18.93 -37.65 -22.72
CA HIS A 361 -19.46 -36.77 -21.66
C HIS A 361 -18.69 -35.45 -21.58
N LEU A 362 -19.07 -34.49 -22.43
CA LEU A 362 -18.66 -33.09 -22.31
C LEU A 362 -19.50 -32.40 -21.23
N TYR A 363 -18.90 -32.12 -20.08
CA TYR A 363 -19.57 -31.48 -18.96
C TYR A 363 -20.00 -30.05 -19.30
N ARG A 364 -21.24 -29.69 -18.99
CA ARG A 364 -21.76 -28.32 -19.16
C ARG A 364 -22.34 -27.82 -17.85
N CYS A 365 -22.13 -26.54 -17.55
CA CYS A 365 -22.77 -25.89 -16.41
C CYS A 365 -24.30 -25.91 -16.64
N LYS A 366 -25.03 -26.59 -15.75
CA LYS A 366 -26.50 -26.70 -15.75
C LYS A 366 -27.16 -25.64 -14.89
N GLY A 367 -26.46 -25.16 -13.86
CA GLY A 367 -26.99 -24.19 -12.90
C GLY A 367 -25.89 -23.65 -11.99
N THR A 368 -26.20 -22.53 -11.36
CA THR A 368 -25.41 -21.93 -10.27
C THR A 368 -26.30 -21.84 -9.05
N VAL A 369 -25.76 -22.23 -7.91
CA VAL A 369 -26.39 -22.19 -6.60
C VAL A 369 -25.63 -21.15 -5.79
N SER A 370 -26.34 -20.16 -5.24
CA SER A 370 -25.75 -18.98 -4.59
C SER A 370 -26.52 -18.64 -3.32
N GLY A 371 -25.80 -18.22 -2.29
CA GLY A 371 -26.42 -17.81 -1.02
C GLY A 371 -25.42 -17.57 0.12
N HIS A 372 -24.23 -18.15 0.04
CA HIS A 372 -23.12 -17.78 0.92
C HIS A 372 -22.70 -16.31 0.69
N SER A 373 -22.24 -15.65 1.74
CA SER A 373 -21.67 -14.30 1.70
C SER A 373 -20.14 -14.31 1.61
N GLY A 374 -19.51 -15.49 1.70
CA GLY A 374 -18.08 -15.69 1.50
C GLY A 374 -17.73 -16.93 0.64
N PRO A 375 -16.43 -17.12 0.32
CA PRO A 375 -15.88 -18.29 -0.34
C PRO A 375 -16.35 -19.64 0.18
N VAL A 376 -16.74 -20.52 -0.73
CA VAL A 376 -17.13 -21.92 -0.43
C VAL A 376 -15.90 -22.83 -0.46
N TRP A 377 -15.38 -23.14 0.73
CA TRP A 377 -14.13 -23.88 0.94
C TRP A 377 -14.29 -25.40 0.88
N THR A 378 -15.48 -25.93 1.11
CA THR A 378 -15.68 -27.38 1.23
C THR A 378 -17.10 -27.80 0.87
N LEU A 379 -17.24 -29.03 0.37
CA LEU A 379 -18.51 -29.62 -0.04
C LEU A 379 -18.60 -31.07 0.44
N ALA A 380 -19.76 -31.47 0.95
CA ALA A 380 -20.11 -32.85 1.26
C ALA A 380 -21.52 -33.17 0.74
N ALA A 381 -21.88 -34.44 0.54
CA ALA A 381 -23.19 -34.80 -0.01
C ALA A 381 -23.71 -36.15 0.53
N THR A 382 -25.03 -36.26 0.67
CA THR A 382 -25.78 -37.51 0.84
C THR A 382 -26.51 -37.87 -0.46
N GLU A 383 -27.40 -38.87 -0.42
CA GLU A 383 -28.30 -39.21 -1.53
C GLU A 383 -29.30 -38.08 -1.91
N THR A 384 -29.53 -37.10 -1.03
CA THR A 384 -30.58 -36.08 -1.25
C THR A 384 -30.13 -34.64 -0.98
N LEU A 385 -29.07 -34.46 -0.20
CA LEU A 385 -28.58 -33.17 0.27
C LEU A 385 -27.14 -32.90 -0.18
N LEU A 386 -26.86 -31.66 -0.53
CA LEU A 386 -25.52 -31.11 -0.65
C LEU A 386 -25.29 -30.19 0.55
N PHE A 387 -24.10 -30.26 1.15
CA PHE A 387 -23.64 -29.39 2.22
C PHE A 387 -22.47 -28.56 1.70
N SER A 388 -22.42 -27.28 2.07
CA SER A 388 -21.31 -26.39 1.74
C SER A 388 -20.84 -25.60 2.94
N GLY A 389 -19.54 -25.68 3.22
CA GLY A 389 -18.88 -24.90 4.27
C GLY A 389 -18.19 -23.68 3.67
N SER A 390 -18.27 -22.55 4.36
CA SER A 390 -17.88 -21.25 3.84
C SER A 390 -17.02 -20.46 4.83
N SER A 391 -16.35 -19.41 4.31
CA SER A 391 -15.72 -18.39 5.16
C SER A 391 -16.70 -17.35 5.72
N ASP A 392 -18.00 -17.50 5.48
CA ASP A 392 -19.05 -16.77 6.21
C ASP A 392 -19.48 -17.46 7.51
N GLU A 393 -18.68 -18.41 7.99
CA GLU A 393 -18.85 -19.11 9.28
C GLU A 393 -20.08 -20.03 9.34
N THR A 394 -20.83 -20.16 8.23
CA THR A 394 -22.01 -21.02 8.13
C THR A 394 -21.78 -22.27 7.27
N ILE A 395 -22.64 -23.27 7.49
CA ILE A 395 -22.83 -24.39 6.57
C ILE A 395 -24.20 -24.25 5.92
N ARG A 396 -24.31 -24.34 4.60
CA ARG A 396 -25.63 -24.36 3.93
C ARG A 396 -25.98 -25.76 3.46
N VAL A 397 -27.26 -26.10 3.64
CA VAL A 397 -27.88 -27.35 3.21
C VAL A 397 -28.72 -27.07 1.97
N TRP A 398 -28.47 -27.80 0.88
CA TRP A 398 -29.16 -27.63 -0.41
C TRP A 398 -29.81 -28.94 -0.85
N SER A 399 -30.99 -28.85 -1.45
CA SER A 399 -31.60 -30.01 -2.11
C SER A 399 -30.85 -30.35 -3.41
N LEU A 400 -30.41 -31.60 -3.57
CA LEU A 400 -29.82 -32.08 -4.84
C LEU A 400 -30.87 -32.24 -5.96
N ALA A 401 -32.16 -32.22 -5.62
CA ALA A 401 -33.27 -32.30 -6.57
C ALA A 401 -33.71 -30.92 -7.09
N THR A 402 -33.83 -29.91 -6.21
CA THR A 402 -34.33 -28.57 -6.59
C THR A 402 -33.26 -27.48 -6.64
N TYR A 403 -32.05 -27.74 -6.13
CA TYR A 403 -30.96 -26.76 -5.96
C TYR A 403 -31.30 -25.56 -5.08
N GLN A 404 -32.35 -25.66 -4.26
CA GLN A 404 -32.73 -24.63 -3.29
C GLN A 404 -32.01 -24.84 -1.96
N CYS A 405 -31.66 -23.74 -1.28
CA CYS A 405 -31.20 -23.76 0.11
C CYS A 405 -32.38 -24.18 0.99
N LEU A 406 -32.21 -25.23 1.78
CA LEU A 406 -33.20 -25.71 2.75
C LEU A 406 -32.93 -25.11 4.13
N HIS A 407 -31.68 -25.17 4.59
CA HIS A 407 -31.26 -24.70 5.91
C HIS A 407 -29.88 -24.02 5.85
N THR A 408 -29.62 -23.19 6.85
CA THR A 408 -28.29 -22.67 7.20
C THR A 408 -27.99 -23.16 8.62
N LEU A 409 -26.84 -23.79 8.81
CA LEU A 409 -26.35 -24.23 10.11
C LEU A 409 -25.38 -23.17 10.62
N GLU A 410 -25.67 -22.61 11.78
CA GLU A 410 -24.92 -21.53 12.42
C GLU A 410 -24.28 -22.05 13.72
N GLY A 411 -23.09 -21.53 14.06
CA GLY A 411 -22.43 -21.83 15.34
C GLY A 411 -20.91 -21.96 15.27
N HIS A 412 -20.32 -22.16 14.10
CA HIS A 412 -18.88 -21.89 13.93
C HIS A 412 -18.62 -20.39 14.03
N ASN A 413 -17.45 -20.03 14.54
CA ASN A 413 -16.97 -18.64 14.70
C ASN A 413 -15.70 -18.44 13.84
N GLY A 414 -15.69 -19.03 12.65
CA GLY A 414 -14.52 -19.16 11.80
C GLY A 414 -14.82 -19.90 10.50
N ILE A 415 -13.83 -19.94 9.60
CA ILE A 415 -13.97 -20.53 8.27
C ILE A 415 -14.18 -22.03 8.38
N VAL A 416 -15.28 -22.54 7.83
CA VAL A 416 -15.55 -23.98 7.74
C VAL A 416 -14.70 -24.56 6.61
N HIS A 417 -13.55 -25.12 6.96
CA HIS A 417 -12.57 -25.66 6.01
C HIS A 417 -12.87 -27.10 5.57
N ALA A 418 -13.58 -27.87 6.39
CA ALA A 418 -13.79 -29.30 6.13
C ALA A 418 -15.23 -29.72 6.45
N LEU A 419 -15.79 -30.56 5.58
CA LEU A 419 -17.05 -31.28 5.80
C LEU A 419 -16.88 -32.75 5.42
N VAL A 420 -17.47 -33.64 6.21
CA VAL A 420 -17.60 -35.07 5.89
C VAL A 420 -18.95 -35.57 6.41
N VAL A 421 -19.61 -36.43 5.63
CA VAL A 421 -20.82 -37.15 6.07
C VAL A 421 -20.39 -38.48 6.68
N TYR A 422 -20.94 -38.79 7.85
CA TYR A 422 -20.81 -40.07 8.51
C TYR A 422 -22.17 -40.79 8.55
N HIS A 423 -22.22 -42.00 7.99
CA HIS A 423 -23.37 -42.89 8.05
C HIS A 423 -23.26 -43.78 9.30
N GLY A 424 -23.76 -43.28 10.43
CA GLY A 424 -23.74 -43.99 11.71
C GLY A 424 -24.89 -44.99 11.87
N VAL A 425 -24.85 -45.77 12.94
CA VAL A 425 -25.92 -46.75 13.26
C VAL A 425 -27.23 -46.05 13.65
N ASP A 426 -27.12 -44.93 14.38
CA ASP A 426 -28.28 -44.16 14.87
C ASP A 426 -28.79 -43.11 13.86
N GLY A 427 -28.07 -42.88 12.75
CA GLY A 427 -28.45 -41.94 11.70
C GLY A 427 -27.27 -41.32 10.94
N ASP A 428 -27.60 -40.55 9.91
CA ASP A 428 -26.62 -39.74 9.17
C ASP A 428 -26.22 -38.51 9.99
N MET A 429 -24.91 -38.32 10.15
CA MET A 429 -24.30 -37.18 10.83
C MET A 429 -23.43 -36.39 9.86
N LEU A 430 -23.51 -35.07 9.90
CA LEU A 430 -22.54 -34.19 9.24
C LEU A 430 -21.47 -33.80 10.26
N ILE A 431 -20.21 -33.86 9.88
CA ILE A 431 -19.09 -33.44 10.73
C ILE A 431 -18.37 -32.31 10.02
N SER A 432 -18.16 -31.20 10.73
CA SER A 432 -17.50 -29.99 10.20
C SER A 432 -16.28 -29.61 11.02
N GLY A 433 -15.24 -29.15 10.32
CA GLY A 433 -13.98 -28.68 10.91
C GLY A 433 -13.71 -27.24 10.49
N SER A 434 -13.32 -26.40 11.45
CA SER A 434 -13.25 -24.95 11.28
C SER A 434 -11.91 -24.34 11.73
N SER A 435 -11.66 -23.12 11.27
CA SER A 435 -10.58 -22.26 11.74
C SER A 435 -10.80 -21.69 13.15
N ASP A 436 -11.96 -21.96 13.78
CA ASP A 436 -12.25 -21.63 15.18
C ASP A 436 -11.70 -22.67 16.20
N CYS A 437 -10.89 -23.62 15.72
CA CYS A 437 -10.33 -24.73 16.50
C CYS A 437 -11.37 -25.71 17.06
N THR A 438 -12.57 -25.79 16.46
CA THR A 438 -13.59 -26.77 16.81
C THR A 438 -13.93 -27.73 15.68
N ILE A 439 -14.35 -28.93 16.07
CA ILE A 439 -15.14 -29.85 15.26
C ILE A 439 -16.58 -29.79 15.76
N ARG A 440 -17.55 -29.65 14.86
CA ARG A 440 -18.98 -29.76 15.18
C ARG A 440 -19.61 -30.97 14.50
N VAL A 441 -20.56 -31.59 15.20
CA VAL A 441 -21.31 -32.76 14.76
C VAL A 441 -22.77 -32.37 14.70
N TRP A 442 -23.40 -32.52 13.55
CA TRP A 442 -24.75 -32.09 13.26
C TRP A 442 -25.59 -33.29 12.83
N ASP A 443 -26.81 -33.41 13.36
CA ASP A 443 -27.75 -34.42 12.89
C ASP A 443 -28.32 -34.02 11.52
N VAL A 444 -28.29 -34.92 10.54
CA VAL A 444 -28.73 -34.62 9.16
C VAL A 444 -30.26 -34.59 9.03
N THR A 445 -31.01 -35.06 10.02
CA THR A 445 -32.48 -35.08 10.03
C THR A 445 -33.06 -33.83 10.70
N SER A 446 -32.52 -33.43 11.86
CA SER A 446 -32.97 -32.23 12.59
C SER A 446 -32.22 -30.95 12.22
N PHE A 447 -31.01 -31.08 11.65
CA PHE A 447 -30.07 -29.99 11.39
C PHE A 447 -29.55 -29.28 12.66
N GLU A 448 -29.67 -29.91 13.83
CA GLU A 448 -29.17 -29.39 15.10
C GLU A 448 -27.72 -29.83 15.38
N CYS A 449 -26.94 -28.97 16.05
CA CYS A 449 -25.59 -29.30 16.50
C CYS A 449 -25.65 -30.22 17.74
N VAL A 450 -25.40 -31.52 17.54
CA VAL A 450 -25.41 -32.55 18.59
C VAL A 450 -24.18 -32.45 19.50
N ARG A 451 -23.01 -32.09 18.94
CA ARG A 451 -21.76 -32.00 19.72
C ARG A 451 -20.78 -30.97 19.15
N THR A 452 -19.97 -30.39 20.02
CA THR A 452 -18.79 -29.57 19.70
C THR A 452 -17.58 -30.15 20.41
N ILE A 453 -16.43 -30.21 19.74
CA ILE A 453 -15.18 -30.79 20.23
C ILE A 453 -14.08 -29.77 19.99
N ASP A 454 -13.38 -29.36 21.05
CA ASP A 454 -12.25 -28.43 20.94
C ASP A 454 -10.96 -29.19 20.58
N THR A 455 -10.30 -28.78 19.49
CA THR A 455 -9.04 -29.40 19.00
C THR A 455 -7.80 -28.58 19.35
N ASN A 456 -7.96 -27.38 19.90
CA ASN A 456 -6.90 -26.38 20.19
C ASN A 456 -6.11 -25.86 18.98
N GLU A 457 -6.22 -26.48 17.80
CA GLU A 457 -5.63 -26.06 16.53
C GLU A 457 -6.70 -26.03 15.42
N ASN A 458 -6.50 -25.18 14.41
CA ASN A 458 -7.38 -25.09 13.24
C ASN A 458 -7.52 -26.45 12.53
N VAL A 459 -8.76 -26.88 12.31
CA VAL A 459 -9.07 -28.12 11.60
C VAL A 459 -9.11 -27.81 10.11
N CYS A 460 -8.18 -28.39 9.35
CA CYS A 460 -7.98 -28.07 7.94
C CYS A 460 -8.64 -29.08 6.98
N THR A 461 -8.85 -30.33 7.43
CA THR A 461 -9.38 -31.43 6.61
C THR A 461 -9.92 -32.54 7.53
N LEU A 462 -10.94 -33.27 7.08
CA LEU A 462 -11.59 -34.35 7.81
C LEU A 462 -11.71 -35.59 6.92
N ALA A 463 -11.61 -36.77 7.53
CA ALA A 463 -11.93 -38.05 6.90
C ALA A 463 -12.51 -39.02 7.94
N VAL A 464 -13.36 -39.97 7.52
CA VAL A 464 -13.98 -40.96 8.40
C VAL A 464 -13.73 -42.36 7.89
N HIS A 465 -13.41 -43.30 8.79
CA HIS A 465 -13.23 -44.71 8.48
C HIS A 465 -13.46 -45.57 9.73
N ASN A 466 -14.25 -46.64 9.64
CA ASN A 466 -14.51 -47.61 10.72
C ASN A 466 -14.83 -46.96 12.09
N ASN A 467 -15.83 -46.06 12.15
CA ASN A 467 -16.22 -45.32 13.36
C ASN A 467 -15.13 -44.38 13.93
N LEU A 468 -14.01 -44.17 13.23
CA LEU A 468 -12.98 -43.20 13.59
C LEU A 468 -13.05 -41.96 12.69
N LEU A 469 -12.95 -40.79 13.32
CA LEU A 469 -12.79 -39.50 12.69
C LEU A 469 -11.32 -39.08 12.72
N PHE A 470 -10.79 -38.76 11.55
CA PHE A 470 -9.44 -38.22 11.37
C PHE A 470 -9.56 -36.73 11.09
N ALA A 471 -8.92 -35.90 11.91
CA ALA A 471 -8.91 -34.44 11.78
C ALA A 471 -7.49 -33.91 11.59
N GLY A 472 -7.20 -33.39 10.40
CA GLY A 472 -5.89 -32.83 10.05
C GLY A 472 -5.70 -31.41 10.58
N THR A 473 -4.63 -31.19 11.35
CA THR A 473 -4.28 -29.88 11.95
C THR A 473 -2.90 -29.40 11.46
N LEU A 474 -2.13 -28.64 12.26
CA LEU A 474 -0.87 -28.03 11.80
C LEU A 474 0.30 -29.00 11.61
N LYS A 475 0.48 -30.03 12.46
CA LYS A 475 1.57 -31.04 12.32
C LYS A 475 1.15 -32.47 12.69
N GLN A 476 -0.13 -32.68 12.90
CA GLN A 476 -0.68 -33.93 13.38
C GLN A 476 -2.06 -34.18 12.79
N ILE A 477 -2.53 -35.42 12.96
CA ILE A 477 -3.92 -35.80 12.70
C ILE A 477 -4.46 -36.34 14.01
N LEU A 478 -5.51 -35.71 14.53
CA LEU A 478 -6.21 -36.19 15.71
C LEU A 478 -7.17 -37.31 15.28
N VAL A 479 -7.16 -38.43 15.99
CA VAL A 479 -8.04 -39.57 15.74
C VAL A 479 -9.05 -39.64 16.88
N HIS A 480 -10.31 -39.34 16.58
CA HIS A 480 -11.42 -39.40 17.53
C HIS A 480 -12.29 -40.62 17.25
N ASP A 481 -12.82 -41.25 18.30
CA ASP A 481 -13.87 -42.26 18.17
C ASP A 481 -15.24 -41.57 18.02
N LEU A 482 -16.11 -42.05 17.13
CA LEU A 482 -17.38 -41.39 16.81
C LEU A 482 -18.57 -41.80 17.70
N GLU A 483 -18.41 -42.78 18.59
CA GLU A 483 -19.41 -43.09 19.62
C GLU A 483 -19.20 -42.21 20.87
N THR A 484 -17.95 -42.09 21.33
CA THR A 484 -17.56 -41.37 22.54
C THR A 484 -17.18 -39.91 22.29
N PHE A 485 -16.65 -39.61 21.09
CA PHE A 485 -16.01 -38.35 20.69
C PHE A 485 -14.70 -38.02 21.43
N GLU A 486 -14.12 -38.99 22.13
CA GLU A 486 -12.80 -38.89 22.77
C GLU A 486 -11.65 -39.13 21.78
N ILE A 487 -10.46 -38.59 22.08
CA ILE A 487 -9.24 -38.82 21.29
C ILE A 487 -8.70 -40.22 21.59
N VAL A 488 -8.65 -41.07 20.56
CA VAL A 488 -8.07 -42.42 20.61
C VAL A 488 -6.57 -42.37 20.31
N HIS A 489 -6.15 -41.53 19.36
CA HIS A 489 -4.77 -41.49 18.89
C HIS A 489 -4.38 -40.15 18.24
N GLU A 490 -3.07 -39.93 18.08
CA GLU A 490 -2.52 -38.70 17.48
C GLU A 490 -1.38 -39.05 16.50
N LEU A 491 -1.64 -38.91 15.19
CA LEU A 491 -0.65 -39.21 14.14
C LEU A 491 0.33 -38.03 14.00
N LYS A 492 1.38 -38.04 14.82
CA LYS A 492 2.44 -37.02 14.86
C LYS A 492 3.59 -37.43 13.96
N ASP A 493 3.91 -36.58 12.98
CA ASP A 493 5.14 -36.63 12.15
C ASP A 493 5.10 -35.66 10.95
N HIS A 494 3.99 -34.94 10.74
CA HIS A 494 3.85 -34.06 9.58
C HIS A 494 4.69 -32.78 9.74
N ASN A 495 5.27 -32.32 8.64
CA ASN A 495 6.20 -31.18 8.66
C ASN A 495 5.48 -29.81 8.60
N HIS A 496 4.22 -29.79 8.17
CA HIS A 496 3.40 -28.62 7.91
C HIS A 496 1.90 -29.00 7.92
N TRP A 497 1.00 -28.02 7.79
CA TRP A 497 -0.47 -28.22 7.78
C TRP A 497 -0.86 -29.44 6.96
N VAL A 498 -1.62 -30.34 7.58
CA VAL A 498 -2.30 -31.43 6.88
C VAL A 498 -3.55 -30.83 6.24
N ARG A 499 -3.49 -30.48 4.95
CA ARG A 499 -4.62 -29.87 4.22
C ARG A 499 -5.38 -30.84 3.34
N ALA A 500 -4.77 -31.97 3.03
CA ALA A 500 -5.36 -33.01 2.20
C ALA A 500 -5.34 -34.35 2.93
N MET A 501 -6.48 -35.03 2.99
CA MET A 501 -6.58 -36.41 3.45
C MET A 501 -7.48 -37.20 2.53
N THR A 502 -7.13 -38.47 2.31
CA THR A 502 -7.97 -39.43 1.60
C THR A 502 -7.69 -40.83 2.15
N ILE A 503 -8.74 -41.66 2.26
CA ILE A 503 -8.64 -43.03 2.80
C ILE A 503 -9.01 -44.00 1.69
N HIS A 504 -8.23 -45.06 1.54
CA HIS A 504 -8.53 -46.17 0.64
C HIS A 504 -8.14 -47.49 1.28
N GLU A 505 -9.06 -48.47 1.26
CA GLU A 505 -8.97 -49.68 2.07
C GLU A 505 -8.69 -49.29 3.54
N ASN A 506 -7.58 -49.75 4.12
CA ASN A 506 -7.17 -49.47 5.50
C ASN A 506 -5.95 -48.52 5.57
N VAL A 507 -5.74 -47.68 4.55
CA VAL A 507 -4.61 -46.74 4.47
C VAL A 507 -5.11 -45.31 4.33
N LEU A 508 -4.68 -44.45 5.25
CA LEU A 508 -4.89 -43.00 5.22
C LEU A 508 -3.68 -42.34 4.55
N TYR A 509 -3.92 -41.65 3.44
CA TYR A 509 -2.94 -40.78 2.79
C TYR A 509 -3.19 -39.34 3.23
N ALA A 510 -2.18 -38.72 3.82
CA ALA A 510 -2.25 -37.36 4.35
C ALA A 510 -1.13 -36.49 3.80
N GLY A 511 -1.52 -35.43 3.08
CA GLY A 511 -0.62 -34.49 2.40
C GLY A 511 -0.27 -33.29 3.27
N SER A 512 1.02 -32.95 3.30
CA SER A 512 1.58 -31.77 3.95
C SER A 512 2.56 -31.05 3.00
N TYR A 513 3.66 -30.45 3.48
CA TYR A 513 4.59 -29.72 2.61
C TYR A 513 5.58 -30.68 1.95
N ASN A 514 5.59 -30.73 0.61
CA ASN A 514 6.43 -31.63 -0.21
C ASN A 514 6.34 -33.13 0.15
N THR A 515 5.36 -33.56 0.94
CA THR A 515 5.24 -34.97 1.36
C THR A 515 3.79 -35.42 1.50
N ILE A 516 3.54 -36.69 1.18
CA ILE A 516 2.32 -37.42 1.55
C ILE A 516 2.74 -38.60 2.41
N LYS A 517 2.20 -38.69 3.63
CA LYS A 517 2.40 -39.86 4.50
C LYS A 517 1.25 -40.84 4.34
N ALA A 518 1.59 -42.11 4.19
CA ALA A 518 0.65 -43.23 4.19
C ALA A 518 0.68 -43.89 5.57
N TRP A 519 -0.46 -43.89 6.26
CA TRP A 519 -0.65 -44.45 7.60
C TRP A 519 -1.52 -45.69 7.54
N ASP A 520 -1.13 -46.76 8.25
CA ASP A 520 -2.01 -47.91 8.46
C ASP A 520 -3.06 -47.62 9.52
N LEU A 521 -4.31 -47.95 9.25
CA LEU A 521 -5.41 -47.67 10.18
C LEU A 521 -5.68 -48.81 11.19
N THR A 522 -4.95 -49.93 11.11
CA THR A 522 -5.03 -51.03 12.11
C THR A 522 -4.14 -50.80 13.32
N ASP A 523 -2.99 -50.14 13.15
CA ASP A 523 -1.99 -49.94 14.21
C ASP A 523 -1.43 -48.50 14.28
N PHE A 524 -1.95 -47.60 13.44
CA PHE A 524 -1.56 -46.19 13.35
C PHE A 524 -0.10 -45.95 12.96
N THR A 525 0.58 -46.93 12.35
CA THR A 525 1.98 -46.78 11.91
C THR A 525 2.13 -46.09 10.55
N CYS A 526 3.19 -45.28 10.38
CA CYS A 526 3.52 -44.66 9.10
C CYS A 526 4.21 -45.69 8.19
N LYS A 527 3.46 -46.26 7.23
CA LYS A 527 3.95 -47.23 6.23
C LYS A 527 4.94 -46.63 5.23
N ALA A 528 4.70 -45.39 4.79
CA ALA A 528 5.53 -44.72 3.80
C ALA A 528 5.45 -43.19 3.89
N THR A 529 6.50 -42.51 3.43
CA THR A 529 6.51 -41.06 3.20
C THR A 529 6.88 -40.80 1.74
N ILE A 530 5.86 -40.53 0.92
CA ILE A 530 5.97 -40.25 -0.51
C ILE A 530 6.46 -38.82 -0.67
N GLN A 531 7.53 -38.61 -1.44
CA GLN A 531 8.05 -37.27 -1.73
C GLN A 531 7.27 -36.64 -2.89
N CYS A 532 6.77 -35.43 -2.66
CA CYS A 532 6.16 -34.58 -3.69
C CYS A 532 7.11 -33.42 -3.98
N SER A 533 7.35 -33.12 -5.25
CA SER A 533 7.81 -31.77 -5.61
C SER A 533 6.65 -30.78 -5.48
N ASP A 534 6.90 -29.50 -5.75
CA ASP A 534 5.84 -28.54 -6.11
C ASP A 534 4.96 -28.01 -4.95
N GLY A 535 5.46 -28.09 -3.70
CA GLY A 535 5.00 -27.30 -2.55
C GLY A 535 4.04 -28.03 -1.59
N SER A 536 3.14 -27.26 -0.96
CA SER A 536 2.09 -27.82 -0.11
C SER A 536 1.10 -28.65 -0.94
N VAL A 537 0.74 -29.84 -0.44
CA VAL A 537 -0.34 -30.65 -0.99
C VAL A 537 -1.67 -30.13 -0.45
N TYR A 538 -2.53 -29.64 -1.34
CA TYR A 538 -3.83 -29.05 -0.99
C TYR A 538 -4.99 -30.03 -1.12
N SER A 539 -4.90 -31.00 -2.03
CA SER A 539 -5.94 -32.01 -2.22
C SER A 539 -5.35 -33.37 -2.59
N LEU A 540 -6.09 -34.43 -2.26
CA LEU A 540 -5.75 -35.82 -2.55
C LEU A 540 -6.99 -36.60 -2.98
N ALA A 541 -6.82 -37.49 -3.96
CA ALA A 541 -7.82 -38.45 -4.38
C ALA A 541 -7.16 -39.80 -4.72
N VAL A 542 -7.88 -40.90 -4.52
CA VAL A 542 -7.42 -42.25 -4.91
C VAL A 542 -8.28 -42.76 -6.06
N THR A 543 -7.66 -43.41 -7.05
CA THR A 543 -8.37 -44.07 -8.16
C THR A 543 -7.66 -45.33 -8.62
N GLY A 544 -8.23 -46.49 -8.28
CA GLY A 544 -7.69 -47.80 -8.60
C GLY A 544 -6.24 -47.99 -8.11
N PRO A 545 -5.24 -48.11 -9.01
CA PRO A 545 -3.84 -48.25 -8.64
C PRO A 545 -3.13 -46.90 -8.40
N TYR A 546 -3.81 -45.75 -8.50
CA TYR A 546 -3.17 -44.43 -8.44
C TYR A 546 -3.62 -43.58 -7.25
N LEU A 547 -2.67 -42.82 -6.70
CA LEU A 547 -2.89 -41.71 -5.78
C LEU A 547 -2.64 -40.41 -6.56
N VAL A 548 -3.56 -39.46 -6.49
CA VAL A 548 -3.50 -38.19 -7.22
C VAL A 548 -3.46 -37.04 -6.22
N SER A 549 -2.55 -36.10 -6.37
CA SER A 549 -2.40 -34.91 -5.51
C SER A 549 -2.50 -33.61 -6.29
N GLY A 550 -3.13 -32.60 -5.70
CA GLY A 550 -3.11 -31.20 -6.15
C GLY A 550 -2.11 -30.38 -5.32
N THR A 551 -1.20 -29.65 -5.97
CA THR A 551 -0.10 -28.94 -5.30
C THR A 551 -0.23 -27.41 -5.38
N PHE A 552 0.58 -26.71 -4.58
CA PHE A 552 0.70 -25.25 -4.59
C PHE A 552 1.23 -24.71 -5.92
N GLU A 553 2.32 -25.28 -6.44
CA GLU A 553 2.94 -24.86 -7.72
C GLU A 553 2.19 -25.46 -8.94
N ASN A 554 0.87 -25.23 -9.00
CA ASN A 554 -0.04 -25.46 -10.14
C ASN A 554 -0.12 -26.87 -10.77
N ARG A 555 0.46 -27.91 -10.16
CA ARG A 555 0.51 -29.26 -10.74
C ARG A 555 -0.50 -30.21 -10.11
N VAL A 556 -0.91 -31.19 -10.92
CA VAL A 556 -1.54 -32.42 -10.43
C VAL A 556 -0.54 -33.55 -10.60
N GLN A 557 -0.11 -34.18 -9.50
CA GLN A 557 0.84 -35.30 -9.53
C GLN A 557 0.09 -36.62 -9.39
N VAL A 558 0.54 -37.66 -10.09
CA VAL A 558 -0.05 -39.00 -10.09
C VAL A 558 1.01 -40.00 -9.70
N PHE A 559 0.82 -40.65 -8.56
CA PHE A 559 1.71 -41.67 -8.02
C PHE A 559 1.07 -43.05 -8.14
N GLU A 560 1.88 -44.09 -8.34
CA GLU A 560 1.41 -45.46 -8.22
C GLU A 560 1.30 -45.86 -6.74
N ARG A 561 0.14 -46.40 -6.35
CA ARG A 561 -0.23 -46.66 -4.95
C ARG A 561 0.64 -47.73 -4.27
N THR A 562 1.28 -48.61 -5.03
CA THR A 562 2.06 -49.74 -4.51
C THR A 562 3.56 -49.47 -4.48
N SER A 563 4.12 -48.85 -5.53
CA SER A 563 5.54 -48.47 -5.59
C SER A 563 5.85 -47.12 -4.94
N HIS A 564 4.82 -46.26 -4.84
CA HIS A 564 4.93 -44.84 -4.49
C HIS A 564 5.75 -43.99 -5.48
N GLU A 565 6.02 -44.51 -6.68
CA GLU A 565 6.72 -43.77 -7.73
C GLU A 565 5.79 -42.77 -8.43
N LEU A 566 6.35 -41.61 -8.83
CA LEU A 566 5.64 -40.59 -9.62
C LEU A 566 5.51 -41.07 -11.07
N VAL A 567 4.28 -41.36 -11.51
CA VAL A 567 3.97 -41.86 -12.86
C VAL A 567 3.74 -40.70 -13.83
N HIS A 568 2.97 -39.69 -13.41
CA HIS A 568 2.65 -38.53 -14.25
C HIS A 568 2.64 -37.22 -13.45
N SER A 569 3.00 -36.11 -14.11
CA SER A 569 2.81 -34.75 -13.62
C SER A 569 1.98 -34.00 -14.66
N LEU A 570 0.70 -33.79 -14.36
CA LEU A 570 -0.25 -33.14 -15.26
C LEU A 570 -0.06 -31.62 -15.16
N GLN A 571 0.17 -30.99 -16.30
CA GLN A 571 0.42 -29.56 -16.41
C GLN A 571 -0.72 -28.88 -17.17
N GLY A 572 -1.04 -27.65 -16.79
CA GLY A 572 -2.03 -26.82 -17.51
C GLY A 572 -2.90 -25.93 -16.64
N HIS A 573 -2.83 -26.03 -15.30
CA HIS A 573 -3.33 -25.00 -14.40
C HIS A 573 -2.31 -23.86 -14.28
N ILE A 574 -2.79 -22.66 -13.93
CA ILE A 574 -1.97 -21.44 -13.82
C ILE A 574 -1.83 -20.96 -12.35
N GLY A 575 -2.41 -21.68 -11.39
CA GLY A 575 -2.23 -21.46 -9.96
C GLY A 575 -2.54 -22.71 -9.12
N THR A 576 -2.45 -22.58 -7.79
CA THR A 576 -2.68 -23.64 -6.79
C THR A 576 -3.86 -24.54 -7.14
N VAL A 577 -3.67 -25.86 -7.02
CA VAL A 577 -4.75 -26.84 -7.22
C VAL A 577 -5.40 -27.17 -5.87
N TYR A 578 -6.43 -26.41 -5.50
CA TYR A 578 -7.09 -26.54 -4.20
C TYR A 578 -7.87 -27.84 -4.04
N ALA A 579 -8.54 -28.29 -5.09
CA ALA A 579 -9.40 -29.46 -5.04
C ALA A 579 -9.06 -30.45 -6.16
N VAL A 580 -8.99 -31.73 -5.83
CA VAL A 580 -8.85 -32.85 -6.77
C VAL A 580 -9.81 -33.94 -6.31
N ILE A 581 -10.62 -34.44 -7.23
CA ILE A 581 -11.43 -35.64 -7.03
C ILE A 581 -11.25 -36.60 -8.20
N ALA A 582 -11.36 -37.90 -7.92
CA ALA A 582 -11.29 -38.93 -8.95
C ALA A 582 -12.59 -39.73 -9.00
N VAL A 583 -13.07 -40.01 -10.21
CA VAL A 583 -14.25 -40.80 -10.49
C VAL A 583 -13.91 -41.87 -11.54
N PRO A 584 -14.75 -42.89 -11.77
CA PRO A 584 -14.52 -43.86 -12.83
C PRO A 584 -14.30 -43.19 -14.21
N GLY A 585 -13.07 -43.27 -14.71
CA GLY A 585 -12.64 -42.75 -16.01
C GLY A 585 -12.06 -41.33 -16.03
N TYR A 586 -12.34 -40.48 -15.02
CA TYR A 586 -11.92 -39.08 -15.01
C TYR A 586 -11.38 -38.61 -13.66
N VAL A 587 -10.40 -37.70 -13.69
CA VAL A 587 -10.01 -36.85 -12.56
C VAL A 587 -10.50 -35.44 -12.83
N PHE A 588 -11.01 -34.76 -11.82
CA PHE A 588 -11.32 -33.33 -11.84
C PHE A 588 -10.38 -32.58 -10.92
N SER A 589 -9.88 -31.43 -11.36
CA SER A 589 -9.07 -30.54 -10.54
C SER A 589 -9.58 -29.10 -10.60
N GLY A 590 -9.80 -28.47 -9.45
CA GLY A 590 -10.17 -27.07 -9.27
C GLY A 590 -8.98 -26.26 -8.79
N SER A 591 -8.83 -25.04 -9.29
CA SER A 591 -7.62 -24.24 -9.09
C SER A 591 -7.92 -22.77 -8.82
N TYR A 592 -6.91 -22.09 -8.26
CA TYR A 592 -6.82 -20.63 -8.19
C TYR A 592 -7.00 -19.93 -9.54
N ASP A 593 -6.79 -20.61 -10.67
CA ASP A 593 -6.99 -20.04 -12.02
C ASP A 593 -8.46 -19.92 -12.47
N ASN A 594 -9.42 -20.06 -11.56
CA ASN A 594 -10.87 -20.02 -11.77
C ASN A 594 -11.43 -21.16 -12.65
N THR A 595 -10.62 -22.16 -13.00
CA THR A 595 -11.03 -23.27 -13.86
C THR A 595 -11.16 -24.60 -13.13
N VAL A 596 -12.01 -25.47 -13.67
CA VAL A 596 -11.99 -26.91 -13.35
C VAL A 596 -11.52 -27.67 -14.58
N LYS A 597 -10.47 -28.49 -14.45
CA LYS A 597 -9.97 -29.33 -15.54
C LYS A 597 -10.45 -30.76 -15.40
N VAL A 598 -10.78 -31.37 -16.54
CA VAL A 598 -11.23 -32.75 -16.67
C VAL A 598 -10.12 -33.54 -17.33
N TRP A 599 -9.51 -34.46 -16.61
CA TRP A 599 -8.41 -35.31 -17.07
C TRP A 599 -8.91 -36.73 -17.30
N ASN A 600 -8.53 -37.35 -18.41
CA ASN A 600 -8.87 -38.75 -18.66
C ASN A 600 -7.88 -39.68 -17.95
N ILE A 601 -8.35 -40.64 -17.15
CA ILE A 601 -7.45 -41.53 -16.36
C ILE A 601 -6.65 -42.50 -17.25
N LYS A 602 -7.11 -42.82 -18.46
CA LYS A 602 -6.41 -43.76 -19.36
C LYS A 602 -5.27 -43.10 -20.14
N THR A 603 -5.38 -41.80 -20.45
CA THR A 603 -4.40 -41.07 -21.28
C THR A 603 -3.70 -39.94 -20.54
N TRP A 604 -4.19 -39.55 -19.36
CA TRP A 604 -3.74 -38.42 -18.54
C TRP A 604 -3.75 -37.06 -19.25
N GLN A 605 -4.50 -36.95 -20.35
CA GLN A 605 -4.71 -35.72 -21.09
C GLN A 605 -5.88 -34.92 -20.52
N CYS A 606 -5.76 -33.59 -20.54
CA CYS A 606 -6.87 -32.68 -20.27
C CYS A 606 -7.87 -32.76 -21.43
N VAL A 607 -9.05 -33.34 -21.18
CA VAL A 607 -10.14 -33.48 -22.15
C VAL A 607 -10.93 -32.17 -22.25
N GLN A 608 -11.10 -31.47 -21.14
CA GLN A 608 -11.92 -30.27 -21.07
C GLN A 608 -11.41 -29.33 -19.97
N THR A 609 -11.42 -28.02 -20.23
CA THR A 609 -11.31 -26.99 -19.19
C THR A 609 -12.66 -26.29 -19.06
N LEU A 610 -13.22 -26.34 -17.86
CA LEU A 610 -14.51 -25.77 -17.47
C LEU A 610 -14.28 -24.36 -16.92
N VAL A 611 -14.73 -23.35 -17.64
CA VAL A 611 -14.54 -21.94 -17.30
C VAL A 611 -15.90 -21.29 -17.07
N ARG A 612 -16.26 -21.10 -15.80
CA ARG A 612 -17.47 -20.33 -15.40
C ARG A 612 -17.33 -19.59 -14.07
N HIS A 613 -16.45 -20.02 -13.16
CA HIS A 613 -16.23 -19.28 -11.92
C HIS A 613 -15.52 -17.96 -12.21
N THR A 614 -15.79 -16.94 -11.39
CA THR A 614 -15.13 -15.62 -11.48
C THR A 614 -14.00 -15.46 -10.46
N SER A 615 -13.77 -16.47 -9.63
CA SER A 615 -12.70 -16.56 -8.63
C SER A 615 -12.24 -18.02 -8.48
N SER A 616 -11.29 -18.30 -7.58
CA SER A 616 -10.69 -19.61 -7.38
C SER A 616 -11.72 -20.72 -7.14
N VAL A 617 -11.44 -21.93 -7.62
CA VAL A 617 -12.28 -23.11 -7.36
C VAL A 617 -11.66 -23.92 -6.23
N ASP A 618 -12.23 -23.78 -5.04
CA ASP A 618 -11.63 -24.22 -3.79
C ASP A 618 -12.15 -25.59 -3.34
N ALA A 619 -13.36 -25.98 -3.79
CA ALA A 619 -13.99 -27.26 -3.45
C ALA A 619 -14.56 -27.99 -4.67
N LEU A 620 -14.44 -29.31 -4.70
CA LEU A 620 -15.08 -30.19 -5.69
C LEU A 620 -15.73 -31.39 -4.99
N ILE A 621 -16.92 -31.79 -5.44
CA ILE A 621 -17.52 -33.09 -5.11
C ILE A 621 -18.28 -33.65 -6.31
N PHE A 622 -18.31 -34.98 -6.43
CA PHE A 622 -19.12 -35.67 -7.44
C PHE A 622 -20.25 -36.43 -6.76
N ALA A 623 -21.50 -36.11 -7.10
CA ALA A 623 -22.69 -36.72 -6.55
C ALA A 623 -23.78 -36.80 -7.63
N HIS A 624 -24.59 -37.86 -7.64
CA HIS A 624 -25.71 -38.03 -8.59
C HIS A 624 -25.35 -37.88 -10.07
N ASN A 625 -24.18 -38.41 -10.45
CA ASN A 625 -23.62 -38.28 -11.80
C ASN A 625 -23.45 -36.81 -12.26
N LYS A 626 -23.21 -35.91 -11.31
CA LYS A 626 -22.97 -34.48 -11.51
C LYS A 626 -21.74 -34.06 -10.71
N LEU A 627 -20.97 -33.15 -11.27
CA LEU A 627 -19.88 -32.49 -10.56
C LEU A 627 -20.41 -31.19 -9.95
N PHE A 628 -20.04 -30.91 -8.71
CA PHE A 628 -20.31 -29.65 -8.02
C PHE A 628 -18.96 -28.99 -7.71
N SER A 629 -18.86 -27.68 -7.98
CA SER A 629 -17.66 -26.90 -7.69
C SER A 629 -17.98 -25.67 -6.86
N GLY A 630 -17.41 -25.58 -5.66
CA GLY A 630 -17.47 -24.44 -4.77
C GLY A 630 -16.28 -23.51 -4.99
N SER A 631 -16.46 -22.22 -4.73
CA SER A 631 -15.51 -21.18 -5.13
C SER A 631 -15.56 -19.95 -4.23
N ALA A 632 -14.45 -19.21 -4.24
CA ALA A 632 -14.32 -17.84 -3.78
C ALA A 632 -15.17 -16.79 -4.55
N ASP A 633 -15.98 -17.21 -5.54
CA ASP A 633 -17.06 -16.39 -6.11
C ASP A 633 -18.40 -16.51 -5.35
N ASN A 634 -18.36 -17.08 -4.13
CA ASN A 634 -19.49 -17.32 -3.23
C ASN A 634 -20.58 -18.23 -3.82
N SER A 635 -20.28 -18.95 -4.90
CA SER A 635 -21.25 -19.78 -5.62
C SER A 635 -20.77 -21.22 -5.78
N ILE A 636 -21.74 -22.12 -5.93
CA ILE A 636 -21.53 -23.51 -6.29
C ILE A 636 -22.07 -23.72 -7.70
N LYS A 637 -21.27 -24.26 -8.61
CA LYS A 637 -21.72 -24.56 -9.98
C LYS A 637 -21.94 -26.05 -10.18
N VAL A 638 -23.00 -26.38 -10.91
CA VAL A 638 -23.43 -27.76 -11.17
C VAL A 638 -23.11 -28.11 -12.61
N TRP A 639 -22.34 -29.18 -12.82
CA TRP A 639 -21.88 -29.62 -14.15
C TRP A 639 -22.38 -31.01 -14.49
N GLN A 640 -22.88 -31.18 -15.72
CA GLN A 640 -23.40 -32.44 -16.26
C GLN A 640 -23.34 -32.43 -17.80
#